data_AF-W4K5C0-F1
#
_entry.id   AF-W4K5C0-F1
#
_cell.length_a   1.000
_cell.length_b   1.000
_cell.length_c   1.000
_cell.angle_alpha   90.00
_cell.angle_beta   90.00
_cell.angle_gamma   90.00
#
_symmetry.space_group_name_H-M   'P 1'
#
loop_
_entity.id
_entity.type
_entity.pdbx_description
1 polymer ?
#
loop_
_entity_poly.entity_id
_entity_poly.type
_entity_poly.pdbx_seq_one_letter_code
_entity_poly.pdbx_strand_id
1 'polypeptide(L)'
;VFKAIFTSDIECLTKLGRILCSSNTNKALSLLCLDALFHDLLKLEIDTQAQTIDFLLVFHAYARVMQEVIKFSEPWTHNAWQKLFSFELAGEAQVRIRPGTFLHKCFPQQGTRSTTANKRTIRISNHYFTQTLHRHLTRRLRTRILDENVICRLKIRLFDPCPRVSLAGACHQLYCGLVHHPNETWYHSRARCYLLQIIILHILQTTPSADTMNERTPLRIFWLDKLEDVFSPLIYLHGSLSALRMDLIPEAPTAIQILKGWILDTLFALDATDTETSFLEHLLKATTLGLAINYQATTHYLQRIPSVVSPKERHQRLLTGGGLYSEPVYVLHSVIAFLTGSPARPDTDLMRGVSFLKYLVNKSISIHAGVLCGLVDRICGLFILVENFKSHDGLHDVMLPRSWLAELWQPFIKCKDKTSSGYKLILSLLRQLLEDVCDADSSSQHVICPENIPLWATKSSCIARMCRAICLLGFNIDDTFLRNGIYDVVSSLWTDLDLTISSRYMQARDWDGLAKVVKASAKDSSMDEMVQLCWDNRDQANIAGVRRVIFHRIEDIPRLLDEHISHRLPSLAEARFLRVEPRKAPRTDEGTELAKPGAGVGDAEETRSAISEEALTEQVDSLAGNEYTNEAAPVEFPPTYVSEKEDRAARVIQRAFRRTLRRPQISLKKPGDALRARLLKECLVHERTVEWVSKALRHMYLDGLPYLMHCIERTLEKAKDIKNDIKKRRAEGHTLDAMDDMNQQQTKMNGIIKSATAMMKELHPTSHIHNSSDTTLLLNKATQVKDFLNEVSGESQLHSEIEMAIRVYGLQKGGGKKKPILNTEDL
;
A
#
# COMPACT_ATOMS: atom_id res chain seq x y z
N VAL A 1 -27.27 29.25 -10.57
CA VAL A 1 -26.22 28.76 -11.49
C VAL A 1 -26.12 29.63 -12.73
N PHE A 2 -27.09 29.61 -13.67
CA PHE A 2 -26.98 30.38 -14.93
C PHE A 2 -26.69 31.87 -14.75
N LYS A 3 -27.37 32.55 -13.81
CA LYS A 3 -27.07 33.96 -13.47
C LYS A 3 -25.62 34.15 -13.02
N ALA A 4 -25.12 33.27 -12.16
CA ALA A 4 -23.75 33.33 -11.65
C ALA A 4 -22.70 33.04 -12.74
N ILE A 5 -22.99 32.12 -13.67
CA ILE A 5 -22.14 31.88 -14.85
C ILE A 5 -22.11 33.14 -15.73
N PHE A 6 -23.28 33.74 -16.00
CA PHE A 6 -23.38 34.93 -16.82
C PHE A 6 -22.63 36.13 -16.24
N THR A 7 -22.68 36.32 -14.92
CA THR A 7 -21.97 37.40 -14.23
C THR A 7 -20.53 37.05 -13.85
N SER A 8 -20.05 35.83 -14.16
CA SER A 8 -18.75 35.31 -13.70
C SER A 8 -18.53 35.46 -12.18
N ASP A 9 -19.59 35.24 -11.40
CA ASP A 9 -19.57 35.37 -9.94
C ASP A 9 -18.98 34.09 -9.29
N ILE A 10 -17.66 34.11 -9.07
CA ILE A 10 -16.86 32.99 -8.56
C ILE A 10 -17.33 32.55 -7.17
N GLU A 11 -17.65 33.50 -6.28
CA GLU A 11 -18.09 33.19 -4.91
C GLU A 11 -19.44 32.46 -4.93
N CYS A 12 -20.40 32.97 -5.71
CA CYS A 12 -21.70 32.33 -5.88
C CYS A 12 -21.58 30.95 -6.56
N LEU A 13 -20.72 30.80 -7.57
CA LEU A 13 -20.45 29.51 -8.21
C LEU A 13 -19.83 28.49 -7.24
N THR A 14 -18.93 28.94 -6.37
CA THR A 14 -18.32 28.09 -5.34
C THR A 14 -19.36 27.60 -4.33
N LYS A 15 -20.17 28.52 -3.79
CA LYS A 15 -21.26 28.20 -2.86
C LYS A 15 -22.28 27.24 -3.46
N LEU A 16 -22.73 27.51 -4.69
CA LEU A 16 -23.67 26.65 -5.42
C LEU A 16 -23.06 25.28 -5.73
N GLY A 17 -21.79 25.24 -6.15
CA GLY A 17 -21.06 24.01 -6.41
C GLY A 17 -21.05 23.08 -5.20
N ARG A 18 -20.75 23.61 -4.01
CA ARG A 18 -20.78 22.83 -2.74
C ARG A 18 -22.16 22.25 -2.46
N ILE A 19 -23.21 23.09 -2.47
CA ILE A 19 -24.58 22.66 -2.19
C ILE A 19 -25.03 21.56 -3.15
N LEU A 20 -24.75 21.75 -4.44
CA LEU A 20 -25.15 20.81 -5.49
C LEU A 20 -24.42 19.48 -5.37
N CYS A 21 -23.12 19.48 -5.02
CA CYS A 21 -22.37 18.27 -4.76
C CYS A 21 -22.83 17.52 -3.51
N SER A 22 -23.14 18.22 -2.42
CA SER A 22 -23.64 17.59 -1.18
C SER A 22 -25.02 16.96 -1.36
N SER A 23 -25.89 17.58 -2.16
CA SER A 23 -27.26 17.07 -2.35
C SER A 23 -27.33 15.82 -3.23
N ASN A 24 -26.32 15.57 -4.10
CA ASN A 24 -26.28 14.51 -5.10
C ASN A 24 -27.51 14.41 -6.02
N THR A 25 -28.42 15.40 -6.01
CA THR A 25 -29.71 15.34 -6.71
C THR A 25 -29.62 15.73 -8.18
N ASN A 26 -28.70 16.63 -8.55
CA ASN A 26 -28.59 17.12 -9.93
C ASN A 26 -27.12 17.26 -10.38
N LYS A 27 -26.47 16.10 -10.62
CA LYS A 27 -25.07 16.01 -11.07
C LYS A 27 -24.78 16.82 -12.34
N ALA A 28 -25.74 16.92 -13.26
CA ALA A 28 -25.58 17.70 -14.48
C ALA A 28 -25.46 19.21 -14.20
N LEU A 29 -26.28 19.71 -13.27
CA LEU A 29 -26.19 21.11 -12.83
C LEU A 29 -24.93 21.37 -12.00
N SER A 30 -24.51 20.41 -11.16
CA SER A 30 -23.24 20.47 -10.43
C SER A 30 -22.06 20.59 -11.40
N LEU A 31 -22.03 19.74 -12.43
CA LEU A 31 -20.98 19.75 -13.44
C LEU A 31 -20.94 21.07 -14.20
N LEU A 32 -22.10 21.59 -14.63
CA LEU A 32 -22.16 22.89 -15.31
C LEU A 32 -21.63 24.03 -14.43
N CYS A 33 -22.02 24.04 -13.16
CA CYS A 33 -21.59 25.05 -12.19
C CYS A 33 -20.08 25.01 -11.96
N LEU A 34 -19.54 23.82 -11.73
CA LEU A 34 -18.13 23.62 -11.41
C LEU A 34 -17.22 23.74 -12.64
N ASP A 35 -17.67 23.32 -13.82
CA ASP A 35 -16.93 23.52 -15.07
C ASP A 35 -16.79 25.01 -15.44
N ALA A 36 -17.81 25.81 -15.10
CA ALA A 36 -17.74 27.26 -15.23
C ALA A 36 -16.80 27.89 -14.18
N LEU A 37 -16.87 27.43 -12.93
CA LEU A 37 -15.98 27.87 -11.85
C LEU A 37 -14.51 27.63 -12.19
N PHE A 38 -14.18 26.42 -12.65
CA PHE A 38 -12.82 26.02 -13.00
C PHE A 38 -12.46 26.30 -14.46
N HIS A 39 -13.22 27.17 -15.14
CA HIS A 39 -12.93 27.54 -16.51
C HIS A 39 -11.58 28.25 -16.63
N ASP A 40 -11.29 29.11 -15.66
CA ASP A 40 -10.09 29.94 -15.58
C ASP A 40 -9.55 29.90 -14.16
N LEU A 41 -8.67 28.93 -13.90
CA LEU A 41 -8.13 28.69 -12.56
C LEU A 41 -7.24 29.84 -12.06
N LEU A 42 -6.75 30.70 -12.95
CA LEU A 42 -5.89 31.83 -12.58
C LEU A 42 -6.66 32.96 -11.87
N LYS A 43 -8.00 32.99 -12.01
CA LYS A 43 -8.87 33.96 -11.33
C LYS A 43 -9.19 33.59 -9.88
N LEU A 44 -8.75 32.42 -9.43
CA LEU A 44 -9.02 31.96 -8.07
C LEU A 44 -7.98 32.55 -7.12
N GLU A 45 -8.42 33.44 -6.25
CA GLU A 45 -7.61 34.01 -5.18
C GLU A 45 -7.44 32.97 -4.06
N ILE A 46 -6.26 32.33 -4.02
CA ILE A 46 -5.90 31.31 -3.04
C ILE A 46 -4.66 31.78 -2.31
N ASP A 47 -4.82 32.37 -1.14
CA ASP A 47 -3.72 33.00 -0.40
C ASP A 47 -3.50 32.39 0.99
N THR A 48 -4.37 31.47 1.39
CA THR A 48 -4.30 30.80 2.70
C THR A 48 -4.34 29.27 2.57
N GLN A 49 -3.86 28.59 3.62
CA GLN A 49 -3.91 27.13 3.72
C GLN A 49 -5.35 26.60 3.68
N ALA A 50 -6.26 27.27 4.40
CA ALA A 50 -7.68 26.91 4.45
C ALA A 50 -8.34 27.05 3.07
N GLN A 51 -8.08 28.16 2.36
CA GLN A 51 -8.56 28.35 0.98
C GLN A 51 -7.99 27.30 0.03
N THR A 52 -6.71 26.91 0.19
CA THR A 52 -6.10 25.86 -0.65
C THR A 52 -6.80 24.52 -0.46
N ILE A 53 -7.01 24.10 0.79
CA ILE A 53 -7.71 22.83 1.09
C ILE A 53 -9.14 22.87 0.58
N ASP A 54 -9.85 23.98 0.80
CA ASP A 54 -11.22 24.14 0.33
C ASP A 54 -11.33 24.12 -1.20
N PHE A 55 -10.41 24.80 -1.90
CA PHE A 55 -10.28 24.73 -3.35
C PHE A 55 -10.11 23.28 -3.82
N LEU A 56 -9.19 22.53 -3.21
CA LEU A 56 -8.93 21.12 -3.55
C LEU A 56 -10.17 20.23 -3.30
N LEU A 57 -10.95 20.50 -2.25
CA LEU A 57 -12.19 19.77 -1.97
C LEU A 57 -13.24 20.00 -3.05
N VAL A 58 -13.47 21.25 -3.44
CA VAL A 58 -14.42 21.61 -4.50
C VAL A 58 -13.95 21.06 -5.85
N PHE A 59 -12.64 21.12 -6.11
CA PHE A 59 -12.04 20.60 -7.34
C PHE A 59 -12.10 19.07 -7.41
N HIS A 60 -11.86 18.38 -6.30
CA HIS A 60 -12.05 16.94 -6.20
C HIS A 60 -13.51 16.55 -6.53
N ALA A 61 -14.50 17.29 -6.01
CA ALA A 61 -15.90 17.07 -6.35
C ALA A 61 -16.17 17.25 -7.86
N TYR A 62 -15.60 18.28 -8.48
CA TYR A 62 -15.66 18.49 -9.94
C TYR A 62 -15.07 17.31 -10.70
N ALA A 63 -13.84 16.91 -10.37
CA ALA A 63 -13.13 15.82 -11.04
C ALA A 63 -13.89 14.49 -10.92
N ARG A 64 -14.49 14.23 -9.75
CA ARG A 64 -15.34 13.05 -9.54
C ARG A 64 -16.58 13.06 -10.41
N VAL A 65 -17.36 14.15 -10.41
CA VAL A 65 -18.57 14.24 -11.24
C VAL A 65 -18.20 14.10 -12.73
N MET A 66 -17.10 14.72 -13.16
CA MET A 66 -16.63 14.60 -14.54
C MET A 66 -16.24 13.16 -14.90
N GLN A 67 -15.52 12.47 -14.01
CA GLN A 67 -15.18 11.06 -14.19
C GLN A 67 -16.42 10.16 -14.25
N GLU A 68 -17.43 10.40 -13.42
CA GLU A 68 -18.68 9.64 -13.44
C GLU A 68 -19.40 9.77 -14.79
N VAL A 69 -19.42 10.97 -15.40
CA VAL A 69 -19.96 11.17 -16.75
C VAL A 69 -19.15 10.44 -17.81
N ILE A 70 -17.82 10.46 -17.71
CA ILE A 70 -16.93 9.75 -18.64
C ILE A 70 -17.13 8.23 -18.54
N LYS A 71 -17.39 7.69 -17.35
CA LYS A 71 -17.61 6.26 -17.15
C LYS A 71 -19.02 5.80 -17.52
N PHE A 72 -19.93 6.72 -17.84
CA PHE A 72 -21.32 6.39 -18.16
C PHE A 72 -21.44 5.82 -19.58
N SER A 73 -21.96 4.60 -19.70
CA SER A 73 -22.05 3.85 -20.96
C SER A 73 -23.09 4.42 -21.92
N GLU A 74 -24.23 4.87 -21.40
CA GLU A 74 -25.41 5.24 -22.19
C GLU A 74 -25.90 6.67 -21.92
N PRO A 75 -25.09 7.70 -22.20
CA PRO A 75 -25.40 9.11 -21.88
C PRO A 75 -26.76 9.62 -22.43
N TRP A 76 -27.29 9.00 -23.49
CA TRP A 76 -28.60 9.35 -24.07
C TRP A 76 -29.81 8.86 -23.28
N THR A 77 -29.68 7.92 -22.33
CA THR A 77 -30.85 7.50 -21.53
C THR A 77 -31.21 8.53 -20.47
N HIS A 78 -30.29 9.44 -20.13
CA HIS A 78 -30.45 10.37 -19.03
C HIS A 78 -30.80 11.79 -19.50
N ASN A 79 -32.03 12.23 -19.22
CA ASN A 79 -32.54 13.54 -19.64
C ASN A 79 -31.65 14.72 -19.18
N ALA A 80 -31.06 14.62 -17.99
CA ALA A 80 -30.17 15.67 -17.48
C ALA A 80 -28.88 15.83 -18.32
N TRP A 81 -28.29 14.73 -18.82
CA TRP A 81 -27.09 14.78 -19.67
C TRP A 81 -27.42 15.26 -21.08
N GLN A 82 -28.56 14.82 -21.62
CA GLN A 82 -29.11 15.36 -22.88
C GLN A 82 -29.25 16.89 -22.83
N LYS A 83 -29.81 17.41 -21.74
CA LYS A 83 -29.95 18.86 -21.51
C LYS A 83 -28.60 19.55 -21.38
N LEU A 84 -27.69 19.02 -20.55
CA LEU A 84 -26.37 19.63 -20.30
C LEU A 84 -25.56 19.77 -21.59
N PHE A 85 -25.46 18.70 -22.37
CA PHE A 85 -24.66 18.67 -23.59
C PHE A 85 -25.45 19.03 -24.86
N SER A 86 -26.75 19.33 -24.72
CA SER A 86 -27.65 19.78 -25.78
C SER A 86 -27.73 18.84 -26.99
N PHE A 87 -28.01 17.57 -26.71
CA PHE A 87 -28.29 16.54 -27.72
C PHE A 87 -29.63 15.84 -27.44
N GLU A 88 -30.17 15.17 -28.45
CA GLU A 88 -31.46 14.47 -28.40
C GLU A 88 -31.35 13.08 -29.00
N LEU A 89 -32.18 12.15 -28.55
CA LEU A 89 -32.33 10.86 -29.22
C LEU A 89 -33.07 11.05 -30.55
N ALA A 90 -32.53 10.50 -31.63
CA ALA A 90 -33.06 10.61 -33.00
C ALA A 90 -33.28 9.22 -33.60
N GLY A 91 -34.04 8.38 -32.89
CA GLY A 91 -34.30 6.97 -33.23
C GLY A 91 -33.61 6.01 -32.24
N GLU A 92 -33.71 4.71 -32.48
CA GLU A 92 -33.22 3.67 -31.54
C GLU A 92 -31.69 3.68 -31.36
N ALA A 93 -30.93 4.05 -32.39
CA ALA A 93 -29.47 3.94 -32.39
C ALA A 93 -28.73 5.23 -32.76
N GLN A 94 -29.42 6.38 -32.78
CA GLN A 94 -28.84 7.64 -33.22
C GLN A 94 -29.09 8.79 -32.26
N VAL A 95 -28.09 9.67 -32.16
CA VAL A 95 -28.15 10.92 -31.42
C VAL A 95 -28.09 12.09 -32.40
N ARG A 96 -28.95 13.09 -32.17
CA ARG A 96 -28.96 14.38 -32.87
C ARG A 96 -28.28 15.43 -32.01
N ILE A 97 -27.26 16.08 -32.58
CA ILE A 97 -26.50 17.15 -31.94
C ILE A 97 -26.91 18.49 -32.56
N ARG A 98 -27.25 19.45 -31.69
CA ARG A 98 -27.66 20.80 -32.10
C ARG A 98 -26.43 21.66 -32.44
N PRO A 99 -26.50 22.55 -33.45
CA PRO A 99 -25.42 23.47 -33.78
C PRO A 99 -25.14 24.47 -32.65
N GLY A 100 -23.90 24.97 -32.59
CA GLY A 100 -23.47 25.95 -31.57
C GLY A 100 -23.10 25.36 -30.21
N THR A 101 -23.26 24.05 -30.02
CA THR A 101 -22.93 23.35 -28.78
C THR A 101 -21.45 22.96 -28.70
N PHE A 102 -20.95 22.67 -27.49
CA PHE A 102 -19.62 22.08 -27.28
C PHE A 102 -19.45 20.81 -28.13
N LEU A 103 -20.44 19.91 -28.08
CA LEU A 103 -20.39 18.67 -28.85
C LEU A 103 -20.34 18.93 -30.35
N HIS A 104 -21.11 19.88 -30.89
CA HIS A 104 -21.04 20.20 -32.32
C HIS A 104 -19.63 20.61 -32.78
N LYS A 105 -18.81 21.23 -31.92
CA LYS A 105 -17.39 21.53 -32.22
C LYS A 105 -16.50 20.28 -32.17
N CYS A 106 -16.86 19.30 -31.35
CA CYS A 106 -16.13 18.05 -31.13
C CYS A 106 -16.29 17.02 -32.27
N PHE A 107 -17.36 17.14 -33.06
CA PHE A 107 -17.65 16.28 -34.21
C PHE A 107 -17.37 17.05 -35.51
N PRO A 108 -16.14 16.98 -36.06
CA PRO A 108 -15.88 17.52 -37.40
C PRO A 108 -16.76 16.82 -38.44
N GLN A 109 -17.04 17.50 -39.54
CA GLN A 109 -18.12 17.26 -40.52
C GLN A 109 -18.04 15.94 -41.34
N GLN A 110 -17.47 14.87 -40.78
CA GLN A 110 -17.45 13.53 -41.36
C GLN A 110 -18.80 12.79 -41.25
N GLY A 111 -19.77 13.33 -40.50
CA GLY A 111 -21.14 12.83 -40.49
C GLY A 111 -21.88 13.22 -41.77
N THR A 112 -22.66 12.29 -42.32
CA THR A 112 -23.60 12.52 -43.42
C THR A 112 -24.41 13.79 -43.19
N ARG A 113 -24.08 14.86 -43.92
CA ARG A 113 -24.82 16.12 -43.86
C ARG A 113 -26.22 15.84 -44.40
N SER A 114 -27.23 15.84 -43.53
CA SER A 114 -28.61 15.87 -43.99
C SER A 114 -28.88 17.27 -44.58
N THR A 115 -28.89 17.35 -45.91
CA THR A 115 -29.17 18.54 -46.73
C THR A 115 -30.65 18.90 -46.70
N THR A 116 -31.24 19.07 -45.51
CA THR A 116 -32.54 19.73 -45.37
C THR A 116 -32.34 21.17 -44.93
N ALA A 117 -32.96 22.07 -45.68
CA ALA A 117 -32.56 23.45 -45.93
C ALA A 117 -32.66 24.43 -44.74
N ASN A 118 -32.66 23.99 -43.47
CA ASN A 118 -32.70 24.98 -42.38
C ASN A 118 -31.99 24.70 -41.04
N LYS A 119 -31.42 23.52 -40.75
CA LYS A 119 -30.60 23.37 -39.52
C LYS A 119 -29.49 22.32 -39.71
N ARG A 120 -28.22 22.76 -39.69
CA ARG A 120 -27.00 21.92 -39.66
C ARG A 120 -26.95 21.08 -38.36
N THR A 121 -27.85 20.11 -38.24
CA THR A 121 -27.85 19.13 -37.14
C THR A 121 -27.07 17.90 -37.57
N ILE A 122 -26.20 17.41 -36.69
CA ILE A 122 -25.40 16.21 -36.95
C ILE A 122 -26.16 15.02 -36.36
N ARG A 123 -26.35 13.96 -37.16
CA ARG A 123 -26.86 12.67 -36.69
C ARG A 123 -25.71 11.67 -36.69
N ILE A 124 -25.50 10.98 -35.56
CA ILE A 124 -24.45 9.98 -35.41
C ILE A 124 -24.94 8.79 -34.62
N SER A 125 -24.28 7.64 -34.80
CA SER A 125 -24.57 6.43 -34.05
C SER A 125 -24.24 6.60 -32.57
N ASN A 126 -24.98 5.89 -31.71
CA ASN A 126 -24.76 5.85 -30.27
C ASN A 126 -23.32 5.48 -29.89
N HIS A 127 -22.74 4.47 -30.56
CA HIS A 127 -21.37 4.04 -30.31
C HIS A 127 -20.35 5.16 -30.58
N TYR A 128 -20.42 5.79 -31.76
CA TYR A 128 -19.51 6.88 -32.14
C TYR A 128 -19.71 8.12 -31.26
N PHE A 129 -20.97 8.39 -30.86
CA PHE A 129 -21.31 9.44 -29.89
C PHE A 129 -20.60 9.21 -28.56
N THR A 130 -20.79 8.04 -27.92
CA THR A 130 -20.17 7.71 -26.62
C THR A 130 -18.66 7.79 -26.69
N GLN A 131 -18.04 7.17 -27.69
CA GLN A 131 -16.58 7.19 -27.83
C GLN A 131 -16.02 8.61 -27.95
N THR A 132 -16.66 9.44 -28.78
CA THR A 132 -16.21 10.82 -29.00
C THR A 132 -16.47 11.71 -27.79
N LEU A 133 -17.64 11.56 -27.14
CA LEU A 133 -17.97 12.24 -25.90
C LEU A 133 -16.92 11.93 -24.83
N HIS A 134 -16.67 10.64 -24.57
CA HIS A 134 -15.69 10.19 -23.59
C HIS A 134 -14.30 10.75 -23.89
N ARG A 135 -13.84 10.65 -25.15
CA ARG A 135 -12.52 11.20 -25.55
C ARG A 135 -12.39 12.68 -25.24
N HIS A 136 -13.38 13.50 -25.59
CA HIS A 136 -13.31 14.96 -25.37
C HIS A 136 -13.46 15.34 -23.90
N LEU A 137 -14.32 14.64 -23.15
CA LEU A 137 -14.46 14.85 -21.72
C LEU A 137 -13.21 14.40 -20.95
N THR A 138 -12.61 13.26 -21.30
CA THR A 138 -11.33 12.81 -20.75
C THR A 138 -10.22 13.83 -21.02
N ARG A 139 -10.11 14.33 -22.25
CA ARG A 139 -9.13 15.38 -22.59
C ARG A 139 -9.35 16.65 -21.76
N ARG A 140 -10.61 17.07 -21.61
CA ARG A 140 -10.96 18.24 -20.79
C ARG A 140 -10.61 18.04 -19.32
N LEU A 141 -10.99 16.89 -18.74
CA LEU A 141 -10.66 16.52 -17.37
C LEU A 141 -9.16 16.50 -17.15
N ARG A 142 -8.41 15.90 -18.08
CA ARG A 142 -6.95 15.88 -18.07
C ARG A 142 -6.36 17.28 -18.02
N THR A 143 -6.71 18.14 -18.97
CA THR A 143 -6.21 19.52 -18.99
C THR A 143 -6.50 20.22 -17.67
N ARG A 144 -7.73 20.10 -17.14
CA ARG A 144 -8.09 20.74 -15.87
C ARG A 144 -7.30 20.21 -14.68
N ILE A 145 -7.13 18.89 -14.53
CA ILE A 145 -6.36 18.32 -13.43
C ILE A 145 -4.88 18.72 -13.52
N LEU A 146 -4.32 18.78 -14.74
CA LEU A 146 -2.92 19.18 -14.90
C LEU A 146 -2.71 20.67 -14.63
N ASP A 147 -3.62 21.54 -15.09
CA ASP A 147 -3.59 22.97 -14.79
C ASP A 147 -3.73 23.21 -13.27
N GLU A 148 -4.66 22.50 -12.63
CA GLU A 148 -4.83 22.53 -11.18
C GLU A 148 -3.56 22.07 -10.46
N ASN A 149 -2.95 20.96 -10.88
CA ASN A 149 -1.73 20.45 -10.28
C ASN A 149 -0.57 21.46 -10.37
N VAL A 150 -0.48 22.23 -11.46
CA VAL A 150 0.50 23.33 -11.57
C VAL A 150 0.23 24.40 -10.52
N ILE A 151 -1.03 24.81 -10.34
CA ILE A 151 -1.40 25.82 -9.34
C ILE A 151 -1.16 25.29 -7.93
N CYS A 152 -1.56 24.05 -7.65
CA CYS A 152 -1.34 23.40 -6.36
C CYS A 152 0.14 23.41 -6.02
N ARG A 153 1.03 23.00 -6.95
CA ARG A 153 2.49 23.07 -6.76
C ARG A 153 3.00 24.46 -6.38
N LEU A 154 2.46 25.52 -6.98
CA LEU A 154 2.82 26.90 -6.63
C LEU A 154 2.32 27.28 -5.22
N LYS A 155 1.14 26.79 -4.82
CA LYS A 155 0.48 27.11 -3.55
C LYS A 155 0.94 26.24 -2.36
N ILE A 156 1.63 25.11 -2.60
CA ILE A 156 2.24 24.30 -1.52
C ILE A 156 3.13 25.14 -0.59
N ARG A 157 3.79 26.19 -1.12
CA ARG A 157 4.67 27.07 -0.32
C ARG A 157 3.95 27.74 0.86
N LEU A 158 2.62 27.88 0.79
CA LEU A 158 1.79 28.37 1.92
C LEU A 158 1.85 27.43 3.14
N PHE A 159 2.21 26.17 2.93
CA PHE A 159 2.38 25.18 3.97
C PHE A 159 3.84 25.02 4.39
N ASP A 160 4.80 25.64 3.69
CA ASP A 160 6.21 25.48 4.02
C ASP A 160 6.56 26.30 5.26
N PRO A 161 7.21 25.67 6.27
CA PRO A 161 7.63 26.36 7.47
C PRO A 161 8.85 27.22 7.21
N CYS A 162 8.95 28.35 7.90
CA CYS A 162 10.09 29.26 7.77
C CYS A 162 11.33 28.66 8.42
N PRO A 163 12.40 28.33 7.65
CA PRO A 163 13.60 27.75 8.22
C PRO A 163 14.31 28.72 9.19
N ARG A 164 14.23 30.04 8.94
CA ARG A 164 14.81 31.06 9.83
C ARG A 164 14.17 31.05 11.21
N VAL A 165 12.84 31.07 11.29
CA VAL A 165 12.16 30.96 12.60
C VAL A 165 12.44 29.61 13.24
N SER A 166 12.38 28.52 12.46
CA SER A 166 12.56 27.17 12.99
C SER A 166 13.97 26.92 13.56
N LEU A 167 15.01 27.49 12.93
CA LEU A 167 16.41 27.22 13.27
C LEU A 167 17.06 28.32 14.11
N ALA A 168 16.73 29.58 13.84
CA ALA A 168 17.31 30.75 14.51
C ALA A 168 16.33 31.43 15.50
N GLY A 169 15.07 31.00 15.56
CA GLY A 169 14.06 31.57 16.46
C GLY A 169 13.47 32.91 16.00
N ALA A 170 13.97 33.50 14.91
CA ALA A 170 13.49 34.78 14.40
C ALA A 170 13.54 34.85 12.87
N CYS A 171 12.66 35.68 12.30
CA CYS A 171 12.67 36.00 10.87
C CYS A 171 12.61 37.51 10.70
N HIS A 172 13.63 38.09 10.06
CA HIS A 172 13.74 39.53 9.81
C HIS A 172 13.07 39.97 8.50
N GLN A 173 12.45 39.05 7.76
CA GLN A 173 11.73 39.38 6.54
C GLN A 173 10.35 39.93 6.88
N LEU A 174 10.11 41.21 6.57
CA LEU A 174 8.88 41.94 6.89
C LEU A 174 7.60 41.25 6.35
N TYR A 175 7.70 40.61 5.18
CA TYR A 175 6.59 39.91 4.53
C TYR A 175 6.99 38.48 4.17
N CYS A 176 7.30 37.67 5.19
CA CYS A 176 7.58 36.25 4.99
C CYS A 176 6.28 35.49 4.72
N GLY A 177 6.12 34.94 3.52
CA GLY A 177 4.95 34.11 3.15
C GLY A 177 4.99 32.67 3.68
N LEU A 178 5.93 32.35 4.58
CA LEU A 178 6.13 31.02 5.15
C LEU A 178 5.55 30.94 6.57
N VAL A 179 5.33 29.72 7.06
CA VAL A 179 4.73 29.50 8.38
C VAL A 179 5.76 29.70 9.49
N HIS A 180 5.51 30.66 10.39
CA HIS A 180 6.41 30.96 11.52
C HIS A 180 6.15 30.11 12.76
N HIS A 181 4.91 29.64 12.97
CA HIS A 181 4.52 28.89 14.16
C HIS A 181 3.88 27.56 13.75
N PRO A 182 4.67 26.59 13.27
CA PRO A 182 4.15 25.28 12.93
C PRO A 182 3.60 24.61 14.21
N ASN A 183 2.35 24.16 14.14
CA ASN A 183 1.67 23.46 15.23
C ASN A 183 0.99 22.19 14.69
N GLU A 184 0.33 21.43 15.56
CA GLU A 184 -0.35 20.20 15.17
C GLU A 184 -1.43 20.46 14.08
N THR A 185 -2.20 21.54 14.18
CA THR A 185 -3.25 21.87 13.18
C THR A 185 -2.67 22.18 11.80
N TRP A 186 -1.54 22.88 11.75
CA TRP A 186 -0.79 23.14 10.52
C TRP A 186 -0.26 21.83 9.92
N TYR A 187 0.32 20.95 10.74
CA TYR A 187 0.86 19.68 10.29
C TYR A 187 -0.22 18.81 9.61
N HIS A 188 -1.38 18.68 10.25
CA HIS A 188 -2.52 17.96 9.68
C HIS A 188 -3.06 18.62 8.41
N SER A 189 -3.11 19.95 8.37
CA SER A 189 -3.53 20.71 7.18
C SER A 189 -2.58 20.47 6.00
N ARG A 190 -1.26 20.45 6.26
CA ARG A 190 -0.23 20.14 5.26
C ARG A 190 -0.37 18.72 4.73
N ALA A 191 -0.50 17.73 5.61
CA ALA A 191 -0.71 16.34 5.21
C ALA A 191 -2.01 16.18 4.41
N ARG A 192 -3.11 16.79 4.86
CA ARG A 192 -4.41 16.76 4.18
C ARG A 192 -4.35 17.34 2.77
N CYS A 193 -3.65 18.45 2.57
CA CYS A 193 -3.44 19.06 1.25
C CYS A 193 -2.83 18.07 0.26
N TYR A 194 -1.73 17.39 0.64
CA TYR A 194 -1.05 16.45 -0.24
C TYR A 194 -1.88 15.19 -0.50
N LEU A 195 -2.57 14.67 0.52
CA LEU A 195 -3.47 13.52 0.38
C LEU A 195 -4.64 13.83 -0.56
N LEU A 196 -5.22 15.03 -0.49
CA LEU A 196 -6.25 15.50 -1.44
C LEU A 196 -5.71 15.53 -2.87
N GLN A 197 -4.50 16.04 -3.07
CA GLN A 197 -3.90 16.12 -4.39
C GLN A 197 -3.64 14.73 -4.99
N ILE A 198 -3.17 13.79 -4.17
CA ILE A 198 -3.02 12.39 -4.57
C ILE A 198 -4.37 11.80 -5.02
N ILE A 199 -5.46 12.08 -4.30
CA ILE A 199 -6.81 11.62 -4.69
C ILE A 199 -7.23 12.22 -6.03
N ILE A 200 -7.05 13.53 -6.24
CA ILE A 200 -7.42 14.21 -7.49
C ILE A 200 -6.65 13.63 -8.67
N LEU A 201 -5.34 13.46 -8.55
CA LEU A 201 -4.51 12.86 -9.59
C LEU A 201 -4.86 11.40 -9.85
N HIS A 202 -5.27 10.65 -8.83
CA HIS A 202 -5.72 9.27 -9.00
C HIS A 202 -6.99 9.16 -9.87
N ILE A 203 -7.88 10.17 -9.83
CA ILE A 203 -9.04 10.24 -10.73
C ILE A 203 -8.57 10.29 -12.19
N LEU A 204 -7.55 11.10 -12.50
CA LEU A 204 -6.98 11.15 -13.84
C LEU A 204 -6.44 9.78 -14.26
N GLN A 205 -5.64 9.16 -13.41
CA GLN A 205 -4.96 7.89 -13.70
C GLN A 205 -5.90 6.69 -13.83
N THR A 206 -7.08 6.73 -13.19
CA THR A 206 -8.12 5.70 -13.31
C THR A 206 -9.12 5.99 -14.43
N THR A 207 -8.99 7.12 -15.12
CA THR A 207 -9.82 7.46 -16.27
C THR A 207 -9.27 6.79 -17.54
N PRO A 208 -10.08 6.04 -18.30
CA PRO A 208 -9.62 5.36 -19.51
C PRO A 208 -9.01 6.33 -20.52
N SER A 209 -7.86 5.95 -21.08
CA SER A 209 -7.13 6.72 -22.12
C SER A 209 -6.71 8.14 -21.71
N ALA A 210 -6.71 8.45 -20.40
CA ALA A 210 -6.27 9.74 -19.91
C ALA A 210 -4.75 9.91 -20.01
N ASP A 211 -3.98 8.98 -19.46
CA ASP A 211 -2.52 9.07 -19.36
C ASP A 211 -1.81 7.75 -19.67
N THR A 212 -0.59 7.86 -20.21
CA THR A 212 0.36 6.74 -20.35
C THR A 212 1.16 6.51 -19.06
N MET A 213 1.76 5.33 -18.87
CA MET A 213 2.58 5.07 -17.67
C MET A 213 3.73 6.07 -17.51
N ASN A 214 4.38 6.44 -18.62
CA ASN A 214 5.50 7.39 -18.63
C ASN A 214 5.11 8.79 -18.13
N GLU A 215 3.86 9.20 -18.31
CA GLU A 215 3.36 10.48 -17.81
C GLU A 215 2.95 10.39 -16.33
N ARG A 216 2.53 9.21 -15.86
CA ARG A 216 2.06 9.01 -14.48
C ARG A 216 3.20 8.94 -13.48
N THR A 217 4.29 8.27 -13.85
CA THR A 217 5.41 8.00 -12.93
C THR A 217 6.02 9.28 -12.36
N PRO A 218 6.37 10.32 -13.15
CA PRO A 218 6.93 11.55 -12.61
C PRO A 218 5.98 12.30 -11.67
N LEU A 219 4.67 12.29 -11.95
CA LEU A 219 3.67 12.90 -11.07
C LEU A 219 3.58 12.15 -9.74
N ARG A 220 3.58 10.82 -9.77
CA ARG A 220 3.54 10.00 -8.56
C ARG A 220 4.79 10.19 -7.71
N ILE A 221 5.96 10.12 -8.33
CA ILE A 221 7.25 10.34 -7.64
C ILE A 221 7.23 11.69 -6.93
N PHE A 222 6.92 12.78 -7.65
CA PHE A 222 6.87 14.12 -7.06
C PHE A 222 5.97 14.20 -5.81
N TRP A 223 4.74 13.67 -5.88
CA TRP A 223 3.81 13.77 -4.76
C TRP A 223 4.11 12.79 -3.62
N LEU A 224 4.72 11.64 -3.92
CA LEU A 224 5.24 10.74 -2.91
C LEU A 224 6.43 11.39 -2.19
N ASP A 225 7.33 12.07 -2.90
CA ASP A 225 8.47 12.76 -2.29
C ASP A 225 7.99 13.87 -1.35
N LYS A 226 7.03 14.70 -1.77
CA LYS A 226 6.46 15.74 -0.89
C LYS A 226 5.77 15.12 0.34
N LEU A 227 5.15 13.95 0.20
CA LEU A 227 4.55 13.26 1.33
C LEU A 227 5.61 12.66 2.28
N GLU A 228 6.70 12.13 1.74
CA GLU A 228 7.84 11.65 2.53
C GLU A 228 8.48 12.79 3.33
N ASP A 229 8.65 13.96 2.73
CA ASP A 229 9.14 15.17 3.40
C ASP A 229 8.23 15.63 4.57
N VAL A 230 6.93 15.28 4.55
CA VAL A 230 5.99 15.55 5.66
C VAL A 230 6.08 14.49 6.74
N PHE A 231 6.35 13.24 6.37
CA PHE A 231 6.39 12.12 7.29
C PHE A 231 7.73 12.01 8.01
N SER A 232 8.83 12.35 7.33
CA SER A 232 10.19 12.33 7.86
C SER A 232 10.92 13.64 7.50
N PRO A 233 10.45 14.80 8.02
CA PRO A 233 11.05 16.08 7.68
C PRO A 233 12.50 16.18 8.15
N LEU A 234 13.32 16.91 7.39
CA LEU A 234 14.72 17.16 7.76
C LEU A 234 14.81 17.89 9.12
N ILE A 235 13.90 18.84 9.35
CA ILE A 235 13.79 19.59 10.60
C ILE A 235 12.68 18.95 11.44
N TYR A 236 13.05 18.28 12.53
CA TYR A 236 12.11 17.54 13.39
C TYR A 236 10.98 18.41 13.98
N LEU A 237 11.17 19.73 14.08
CA LEU A 237 10.13 20.68 14.51
C LEU A 237 8.97 20.80 13.51
N HIS A 238 9.12 20.28 12.29
CA HIS A 238 8.11 20.34 11.24
C HIS A 238 7.17 19.14 11.25
N GLY A 239 7.31 18.25 12.23
CA GLY A 239 6.43 17.11 12.44
C GLY A 239 7.14 15.76 12.36
N SER A 240 6.35 14.70 12.51
CA SER A 240 6.80 13.33 12.31
C SER A 240 5.61 12.45 11.96
N LEU A 241 5.86 11.29 11.37
CA LEU A 241 4.84 10.28 11.11
C LEU A 241 4.03 9.93 12.38
N SER A 242 4.71 9.88 13.52
CA SER A 242 4.09 9.60 14.83
C SER A 242 3.13 10.70 15.31
N ALA A 243 3.21 11.92 14.75
CA ALA A 243 2.31 13.03 15.05
C ALA A 243 1.02 12.98 14.21
N LEU A 244 1.03 12.26 13.08
CA LEU A 244 -0.10 12.22 12.16
C LEU A 244 -1.30 11.46 12.75
N ARG A 245 -2.45 12.12 12.83
CA ARG A 245 -3.74 11.55 13.22
C ARG A 245 -4.64 11.43 12.01
N MET A 246 -5.03 10.20 11.70
CA MET A 246 -5.84 9.89 10.53
C MET A 246 -7.31 10.29 10.72
N ASP A 247 -7.81 10.32 11.95
CA ASP A 247 -9.17 10.74 12.29
C ASP A 247 -9.39 12.24 12.08
N LEU A 248 -8.33 13.04 12.11
CA LEU A 248 -8.39 14.49 11.82
C LEU A 248 -8.38 14.81 10.32
N ILE A 249 -8.20 13.80 9.46
CA ILE A 249 -8.13 13.97 8.00
C ILE A 249 -9.19 13.06 7.35
N PRO A 250 -10.38 13.59 7.02
CA PRO A 250 -11.49 12.79 6.49
C PRO A 250 -11.15 11.98 5.24
N GLU A 251 -10.23 12.49 4.42
CA GLU A 251 -9.85 11.89 3.14
C GLU A 251 -8.77 10.80 3.28
N ALA A 252 -8.17 10.67 4.45
CA ALA A 252 -7.01 9.84 4.66
C ALA A 252 -7.27 8.34 4.39
N PRO A 253 -8.41 7.73 4.76
CA PRO A 253 -8.68 6.32 4.42
C PRO A 253 -8.65 6.04 2.91
N THR A 254 -9.21 6.96 2.11
CA THR A 254 -9.20 6.86 0.64
C THR A 254 -7.81 7.08 0.09
N ALA A 255 -7.11 8.14 0.53
CA ALA A 255 -5.76 8.44 0.09
C ALA A 255 -4.77 7.31 0.40
N ILE A 256 -4.88 6.68 1.57
CA ILE A 256 -4.02 5.56 1.97
C ILE A 256 -4.21 4.34 1.07
N GLN A 257 -5.45 4.03 0.66
CA GLN A 257 -5.67 2.93 -0.29
C GLN A 257 -5.04 3.22 -1.65
N ILE A 258 -5.10 4.47 -2.11
CA ILE A 258 -4.44 4.91 -3.34
C ILE A 258 -2.92 4.81 -3.21
N LEU A 259 -2.37 5.30 -2.09
CA LEU A 259 -0.94 5.30 -1.82
C LEU A 259 -0.34 3.90 -1.81
N LYS A 260 -1.06 2.89 -1.27
CA LYS A 260 -0.63 1.48 -1.35
C LYS A 260 -0.36 1.04 -2.79
N GLY A 261 -1.24 1.41 -3.72
CA GLY A 261 -1.06 1.11 -5.14
C GLY A 261 0.04 1.96 -5.78
N TRP A 262 0.05 3.27 -5.53
CA TRP A 262 1.05 4.19 -6.08
C TRP A 262 2.47 3.84 -5.68
N ILE A 263 2.71 3.50 -4.42
CA ILE A 263 4.05 3.12 -3.92
C ILE A 263 4.54 1.86 -4.65
N LEU A 264 3.71 0.84 -4.77
CA LEU A 264 4.07 -0.38 -5.49
C LEU A 264 4.32 -0.10 -6.97
N ASP A 265 3.41 0.60 -7.63
CA ASP A 265 3.58 0.95 -9.05
C ASP A 265 4.87 1.75 -9.28
N THR A 266 5.20 2.70 -8.39
CA THR A 266 6.45 3.47 -8.45
C THR A 266 7.65 2.55 -8.27
N LEU A 267 7.69 1.70 -7.24
CA LEU A 267 8.79 0.76 -7.00
C LEU A 267 9.04 -0.19 -8.18
N PHE A 268 7.99 -0.62 -8.88
CA PHE A 268 8.10 -1.48 -10.07
C PHE A 268 8.45 -0.71 -11.35
N ALA A 269 8.20 0.60 -11.38
CA ALA A 269 8.49 1.47 -12.52
C ALA A 269 9.81 2.24 -12.39
N LEU A 270 10.55 2.07 -11.29
CA LEU A 270 11.87 2.69 -11.13
C LEU A 270 12.83 2.17 -12.21
N ASP A 271 13.43 3.11 -12.94
CA ASP A 271 14.40 2.81 -13.96
C ASP A 271 15.79 2.66 -13.32
N ALA A 272 16.37 1.47 -13.41
CA ALA A 272 17.72 1.22 -12.91
C ALA A 272 18.82 1.79 -13.81
N THR A 273 18.45 2.40 -14.95
CA THR A 273 19.36 3.16 -15.83
C THR A 273 19.43 4.64 -15.48
N ASP A 274 18.52 5.13 -14.62
CA ASP A 274 18.61 6.48 -14.05
C ASP A 274 19.92 6.65 -13.26
N THR A 275 20.24 7.91 -12.93
CA THR A 275 21.37 8.18 -12.06
C THR A 275 21.21 7.41 -10.74
N GLU A 276 22.31 6.84 -10.27
CA GLU A 276 22.37 6.06 -9.01
C GLU A 276 21.68 6.76 -7.85
N THR A 277 21.92 8.06 -7.76
CA THR A 277 21.33 8.98 -6.78
C THR A 277 19.81 9.08 -6.90
N SER A 278 19.29 9.39 -8.09
CA SER A 278 17.84 9.47 -8.33
C SER A 278 17.15 8.14 -8.04
N PHE A 279 17.75 7.06 -8.54
CA PHE A 279 17.23 5.71 -8.33
C PHE A 279 17.16 5.34 -6.85
N LEU A 280 18.26 5.53 -6.10
CA LEU A 280 18.32 5.22 -4.67
C LEU A 280 17.39 6.12 -3.86
N GLU A 281 17.34 7.42 -4.16
CA GLU A 281 16.48 8.36 -3.47
C GLU A 281 15.01 7.94 -3.57
N HIS A 282 14.50 7.79 -4.79
CA HIS A 282 13.10 7.42 -5.00
C HIS A 282 12.78 6.03 -4.43
N LEU A 283 13.73 5.08 -4.54
CA LEU A 283 13.56 3.75 -3.94
C LEU A 283 13.46 3.84 -2.41
N LEU A 284 14.36 4.58 -1.75
CA LEU A 284 14.38 4.70 -0.30
C LEU A 284 13.14 5.44 0.20
N LYS A 285 12.76 6.55 -0.44
CA LYS A 285 11.53 7.29 -0.10
C LYS A 285 10.28 6.42 -0.25
N ALA A 286 10.10 5.78 -1.40
CA ALA A 286 8.96 4.89 -1.65
C ALA A 286 8.96 3.68 -0.69
N THR A 287 10.12 3.12 -0.37
CA THR A 287 10.26 2.02 0.60
C THR A 287 9.87 2.47 2.01
N THR A 288 10.39 3.60 2.48
CA THR A 288 10.07 4.16 3.81
C THR A 288 8.57 4.43 3.94
N LEU A 289 7.98 5.11 2.95
CA LEU A 289 6.53 5.32 2.89
C LEU A 289 5.74 4.00 2.87
N GLY A 290 6.19 3.03 2.07
CA GLY A 290 5.55 1.73 1.96
C GLY A 290 5.55 0.97 3.27
N LEU A 291 6.67 0.96 3.99
CA LEU A 291 6.79 0.32 5.30
C LEU A 291 5.92 1.00 6.35
N ALA A 292 5.80 2.33 6.28
CA ALA A 292 4.90 3.11 7.14
C ALA A 292 3.41 2.86 6.85
N ILE A 293 3.02 2.65 5.60
CA ILE A 293 1.60 2.54 5.21
C ILE A 293 1.11 1.09 5.20
N ASN A 294 1.92 0.16 4.68
CA ASN A 294 1.56 -1.24 4.52
C ASN A 294 2.80 -2.13 4.61
N TYR A 295 3.31 -2.28 5.83
CA TYR A 295 4.52 -3.04 6.14
C TYR A 295 4.52 -4.44 5.50
N GLN A 296 3.44 -5.21 5.67
CA GLN A 296 3.37 -6.59 5.19
C GLN A 296 3.41 -6.69 3.66
N ALA A 297 2.61 -5.89 2.96
CA ALA A 297 2.62 -5.92 1.50
C ALA A 297 3.95 -5.40 0.96
N THR A 298 4.45 -4.27 1.47
CA THR A 298 5.69 -3.67 1.01
C THR A 298 6.87 -4.62 1.18
N THR A 299 7.03 -5.25 2.36
CA THR A 299 8.10 -6.24 2.57
C THR A 299 8.03 -7.42 1.60
N HIS A 300 6.82 -7.93 1.31
CA HIS A 300 6.61 -9.00 0.33
C HIS A 300 6.94 -8.57 -1.11
N TYR A 301 6.60 -7.35 -1.51
CA TYR A 301 6.82 -6.87 -2.88
C TYR A 301 8.23 -6.34 -3.14
N LEU A 302 8.94 -5.82 -2.14
CA LEU A 302 10.33 -5.35 -2.29
C LEU A 302 11.28 -6.44 -2.78
N GLN A 303 11.02 -7.70 -2.41
CA GLN A 303 11.80 -8.84 -2.89
C GLN A 303 11.51 -9.21 -4.35
N ARG A 304 10.49 -8.58 -4.96
CA ARG A 304 9.99 -8.87 -6.30
C ARG A 304 10.16 -7.72 -7.28
N ILE A 305 10.68 -6.58 -6.82
CA ILE A 305 10.91 -5.44 -7.70
C ILE A 305 11.96 -5.82 -8.75
N PRO A 306 11.83 -5.35 -10.00
CA PRO A 306 12.66 -5.86 -11.09
C PRO A 306 14.15 -5.61 -10.85
N SER A 307 14.51 -4.43 -10.32
CA SER A 307 15.89 -4.06 -9.97
C SER A 307 16.53 -4.90 -8.86
N VAL A 308 15.74 -5.68 -8.11
CA VAL A 308 16.22 -6.61 -7.07
C VAL A 308 16.36 -8.01 -7.64
N VAL A 309 15.33 -8.50 -8.35
CA VAL A 309 15.26 -9.89 -8.81
C VAL A 309 16.08 -10.14 -10.07
N SER A 310 15.98 -9.25 -11.05
CA SER A 310 16.52 -9.45 -12.40
C SER A 310 17.94 -8.91 -12.48
N PRO A 311 18.98 -9.74 -12.68
CA PRO A 311 20.36 -9.26 -12.79
C PRO A 311 20.56 -8.25 -13.93
N LYS A 312 19.74 -8.35 -14.99
CA LYS A 312 19.77 -7.44 -16.14
C LYS A 312 19.23 -6.05 -15.84
N GLU A 313 18.39 -5.94 -14.81
CA GLU A 313 17.74 -4.69 -14.40
C GLU A 313 18.37 -4.13 -13.13
N ARG A 314 19.51 -4.69 -12.69
CA ARG A 314 20.27 -4.15 -11.56
C ARG A 314 21.01 -2.90 -11.99
N HIS A 315 20.94 -1.87 -11.15
CA HIS A 315 21.78 -0.68 -11.29
C HIS A 315 23.25 -1.09 -11.08
N GLN A 316 24.08 -0.95 -12.12
CA GLN A 316 25.42 -1.55 -12.15
C GLN A 316 26.37 -0.98 -11.08
N ARG A 317 26.23 0.31 -10.71
CA ARG A 317 27.10 0.94 -9.70
C ARG A 317 26.86 0.43 -8.28
N LEU A 318 25.69 -0.16 -8.02
CA LEU A 318 25.33 -0.74 -6.71
C LEU A 318 25.89 -2.16 -6.51
N LEU A 319 26.64 -2.69 -7.47
CA LEU A 319 27.41 -3.93 -7.31
C LEU A 319 28.76 -3.59 -6.67
N THR A 320 29.04 -4.24 -5.55
CA THR A 320 30.31 -4.11 -4.81
C THR A 320 31.03 -5.45 -4.75
N GLY A 321 32.35 -5.44 -4.62
CA GLY A 321 33.12 -6.70 -4.71
C GLY A 321 33.23 -7.20 -6.15
N GLY A 322 33.71 -8.43 -6.34
CA GLY A 322 34.07 -8.97 -7.66
C GLY A 322 35.57 -9.04 -7.95
N GLY A 323 36.41 -9.03 -6.91
CA GLY A 323 37.81 -9.44 -7.04
C GLY A 323 37.92 -10.95 -7.24
N LEU A 324 39.13 -11.45 -7.54
CA LEU A 324 39.44 -12.88 -7.81
C LEU A 324 38.90 -13.87 -6.76
N TYR A 325 38.58 -13.42 -5.54
CA TYR A 325 38.21 -14.27 -4.40
C TYR A 325 36.86 -13.93 -3.74
N SER A 326 36.07 -12.98 -4.26
CA SER A 326 34.81 -12.59 -3.61
C SER A 326 33.71 -12.31 -4.63
N GLU A 327 32.56 -12.96 -4.43
CA GLU A 327 31.37 -12.75 -5.26
C GLU A 327 30.88 -11.29 -5.17
N PRO A 328 30.38 -10.72 -6.28
CA PRO A 328 29.81 -9.39 -6.27
C PRO A 328 28.57 -9.35 -5.36
N VAL A 329 28.61 -8.49 -4.35
CA VAL A 329 27.50 -8.20 -3.45
C VAL A 329 26.72 -7.02 -3.99
N TYR A 330 25.44 -7.25 -4.29
CA TYR A 330 24.51 -6.18 -4.67
C TYR A 330 24.01 -5.46 -3.42
N VAL A 331 24.45 -4.22 -3.25
CA VAL A 331 24.23 -3.40 -2.04
C VAL A 331 22.75 -3.21 -1.74
N LEU A 332 21.91 -3.18 -2.78
CA LEU A 332 20.47 -3.02 -2.63
C LEU A 332 19.81 -4.14 -1.81
N HIS A 333 20.32 -5.38 -1.93
CA HIS A 333 19.84 -6.47 -1.09
C HIS A 333 20.14 -6.23 0.39
N SER A 334 21.25 -5.57 0.70
CA SER A 334 21.64 -5.25 2.08
C SER A 334 20.71 -4.22 2.69
N VAL A 335 20.46 -3.11 1.99
CA VAL A 335 19.57 -2.06 2.50
C VAL A 335 18.11 -2.54 2.61
N ILE A 336 17.60 -3.29 1.63
CA ILE A 336 16.23 -3.84 1.72
C ILE A 336 16.13 -4.81 2.89
N ALA A 337 17.10 -5.69 3.08
CA ALA A 337 17.09 -6.60 4.22
C ALA A 337 17.14 -5.88 5.57
N PHE A 338 17.93 -4.80 5.67
CA PHE A 338 17.97 -3.95 6.86
C PHE A 338 16.63 -3.25 7.11
N LEU A 339 16.03 -2.65 6.09
CA LEU A 339 14.76 -1.93 6.22
C LEU A 339 13.59 -2.87 6.59
N THR A 340 13.58 -4.08 6.03
CA THR A 340 12.51 -5.07 6.21
C THR A 340 12.70 -6.01 7.41
N GLY A 341 13.89 -6.07 8.02
CA GLY A 341 14.21 -7.00 9.10
C GLY A 341 14.08 -8.46 8.67
N SER A 342 14.80 -8.83 7.60
CA SER A 342 14.65 -10.14 6.95
C SER A 342 15.02 -11.31 7.88
N PRO A 343 14.14 -12.33 8.05
CA PRO A 343 14.45 -13.48 8.90
C PRO A 343 15.45 -14.45 8.27
N ALA A 344 15.80 -14.29 6.99
CA ALA A 344 16.56 -15.27 6.23
C ALA A 344 18.03 -15.42 6.68
N ARG A 345 18.62 -14.41 7.35
CA ARG A 345 19.97 -14.48 7.94
C ARG A 345 20.01 -13.68 9.24
N PRO A 346 19.66 -14.30 10.38
CA PRO A 346 19.46 -13.59 11.64
C PRO A 346 20.68 -12.80 12.13
N ASP A 347 21.91 -13.16 11.76
CA ASP A 347 23.07 -12.62 12.48
C ASP A 347 23.64 -11.30 11.92
N THR A 348 23.04 -10.72 10.86
CA THR A 348 23.70 -9.62 10.10
C THR A 348 22.86 -8.37 9.82
N ASP A 349 21.59 -8.31 10.22
CA ASP A 349 20.68 -7.27 9.70
C ASP A 349 21.09 -5.84 10.08
N LEU A 350 21.51 -5.58 11.32
CA LEU A 350 22.00 -4.26 11.74
C LEU A 350 23.26 -3.86 10.97
N MET A 351 24.19 -4.82 10.81
CA MET A 351 25.44 -4.59 10.08
C MET A 351 25.22 -4.32 8.59
N ARG A 352 24.12 -4.78 7.99
CA ARG A 352 23.77 -4.43 6.61
C ARG A 352 23.43 -2.95 6.44
N GLY A 353 22.74 -2.36 7.43
CA GLY A 353 22.50 -0.92 7.47
C GLY A 353 23.82 -0.15 7.56
N VAL A 354 24.72 -0.56 8.46
CA VAL A 354 26.06 0.06 8.59
C VAL A 354 26.92 -0.14 7.33
N SER A 355 26.84 -1.31 6.69
CA SER A 355 27.56 -1.62 5.45
C SER A 355 27.02 -0.79 4.28
N PHE A 356 25.71 -0.56 4.24
CA PHE A 356 25.10 0.34 3.26
C PHE A 356 25.57 1.77 3.49
N LEU A 357 25.54 2.27 4.73
CA LEU A 357 26.05 3.59 5.05
C LEU A 357 27.53 3.74 4.67
N LYS A 358 28.37 2.74 5.00
CA LYS A 358 29.77 2.68 4.60
C LYS A 358 29.94 2.75 3.09
N TYR A 359 29.09 2.06 2.34
CA TYR A 359 29.12 2.11 0.89
C TYR A 359 28.82 3.51 0.36
N LEU A 360 27.78 4.18 0.88
CA LEU A 360 27.41 5.55 0.50
C LEU A 360 28.57 6.53 0.73
N VAL A 361 29.19 6.44 1.91
CA VAL A 361 30.35 7.26 2.29
C VAL A 361 31.55 6.98 1.39
N ASN A 362 31.94 5.71 1.24
CA ASN A 362 33.13 5.33 0.47
C ASN A 362 33.00 5.59 -1.04
N LYS A 363 31.78 5.60 -1.57
CA LYS A 363 31.51 5.85 -2.99
C LYS A 363 31.07 7.28 -3.28
N SER A 364 30.98 8.12 -2.26
CA SER A 364 30.54 9.50 -2.39
C SER A 364 29.20 9.65 -3.09
N ILE A 365 28.25 8.76 -2.79
CA ILE A 365 26.94 8.77 -3.45
C ILE A 365 26.09 9.88 -2.84
N SER A 366 25.67 10.80 -3.69
CA SER A 366 24.71 11.85 -3.36
C SER A 366 23.37 11.26 -2.94
N ILE A 367 22.87 11.66 -1.78
CA ILE A 367 21.52 11.31 -1.30
C ILE A 367 20.85 12.53 -0.69
N HIS A 368 19.52 12.61 -0.83
CA HIS A 368 18.70 13.61 -0.15
C HIS A 368 18.96 13.65 1.36
N ALA A 369 19.20 14.86 1.90
CA ALA A 369 19.56 15.07 3.30
C ALA A 369 18.59 14.39 4.29
N GLY A 370 17.28 14.51 4.03
CA GLY A 370 16.24 13.91 4.88
C GLY A 370 16.29 12.39 4.91
N VAL A 371 16.56 11.76 3.76
CA VAL A 371 16.66 10.30 3.61
C VAL A 371 17.91 9.78 4.31
N LEU A 372 19.05 10.46 4.13
CA LEU A 372 20.30 10.13 4.80
C LEU A 372 20.15 10.25 6.32
N CYS A 373 19.60 11.34 6.82
CA CYS A 373 19.36 11.51 8.26
C CYS A 373 18.38 10.46 8.80
N GLY A 374 17.29 10.16 8.07
CA GLY A 374 16.35 9.10 8.46
C GLY A 374 17.01 7.72 8.54
N LEU A 375 17.95 7.41 7.63
CA LEU A 375 18.75 6.19 7.69
C LEU A 375 19.66 6.17 8.92
N VAL A 376 20.35 7.28 9.22
CA VAL A 376 21.22 7.42 10.39
C VAL A 376 20.43 7.28 11.69
N ASP A 377 19.28 7.95 11.80
CA ASP A 377 18.35 7.86 12.93
C ASP A 377 17.93 6.42 13.15
N ARG A 378 17.50 5.73 12.08
CA ARG A 378 17.09 4.33 12.14
C ARG A 378 18.20 3.40 12.58
N ILE A 379 19.41 3.57 12.04
CA ILE A 379 20.58 2.76 12.43
C ILE A 379 20.87 2.99 13.91
N CYS A 380 21.08 4.25 14.33
CA CYS A 380 21.43 4.58 15.72
C CYS A 380 20.35 4.12 16.70
N GLY A 381 19.07 4.39 16.42
CA GLY A 381 17.96 3.98 17.27
C GLY A 381 17.84 2.47 17.43
N LEU A 382 18.07 1.69 16.37
CA LEU A 382 18.06 0.23 16.49
C LEU A 382 19.25 -0.32 17.27
N PHE A 383 20.45 0.25 17.10
CA PHE A 383 21.59 -0.11 17.93
C PHE A 383 21.34 0.19 19.42
N ILE A 384 20.78 1.36 19.73
CA ILE A 384 20.40 1.74 21.10
C ILE A 384 19.45 0.72 21.71
N LEU A 385 18.36 0.38 21.00
CA LEU A 385 17.34 -0.55 21.51
C LEU A 385 17.89 -1.97 21.69
N VAL A 386 18.65 -2.48 20.72
CA VAL A 386 19.18 -3.86 20.78
C VAL A 386 20.28 -4.00 21.83
N GLU A 387 21.20 -3.03 21.91
CA GLU A 387 22.30 -3.09 22.88
C GLU A 387 21.78 -3.00 24.32
N ASN A 388 20.84 -2.08 24.58
CA ASN A 388 20.26 -1.96 25.93
C ASN A 388 19.47 -3.20 26.33
N PHE A 389 18.65 -3.73 25.42
CA PHE A 389 17.90 -4.94 25.67
C PHE A 389 18.81 -6.12 26.07
N LYS A 390 19.97 -6.22 25.44
CA LYS A 390 20.95 -7.30 25.71
C LYS A 390 21.74 -7.09 26.99
N SER A 391 22.23 -5.88 27.21
CA SER A 391 23.12 -5.58 28.33
C SER A 391 22.39 -5.49 29.67
N HIS A 392 21.11 -5.08 29.65
CA HIS A 392 20.33 -4.80 30.87
C HIS A 392 19.08 -5.67 31.03
N ASP A 393 18.89 -6.68 30.17
CA ASP A 393 17.70 -7.53 30.13
C ASP A 393 16.38 -6.71 30.05
N GLY A 394 16.42 -5.59 29.34
CA GLY A 394 15.31 -4.65 29.27
C GLY A 394 15.62 -3.32 28.60
N LEU A 395 14.63 -2.43 28.56
CA LEU A 395 14.75 -1.09 27.98
C LEU A 395 14.67 0.02 29.03
N HIS A 396 15.00 -0.31 30.29
CA HIS A 396 15.04 0.68 31.35
C HIS A 396 16.10 1.75 31.03
N ASP A 397 15.77 3.01 31.30
CA ASP A 397 16.60 4.20 31.08
C ASP A 397 16.90 4.55 29.62
N VAL A 398 16.34 3.80 28.68
CA VAL A 398 16.41 4.16 27.27
C VAL A 398 15.66 5.47 27.06
N MET A 399 16.39 6.49 26.60
CA MET A 399 15.89 7.80 26.27
C MET A 399 16.00 8.04 24.76
N LEU A 400 14.84 8.17 24.11
CA LEU A 400 14.74 8.35 22.66
C LEU A 400 13.58 9.29 22.29
N PRO A 401 13.60 9.90 21.10
CA PRO A 401 12.44 10.61 20.57
C PRO A 401 11.22 9.66 20.49
N ARG A 402 10.02 10.17 20.79
CA ARG A 402 8.78 9.40 20.70
C ARG A 402 8.60 8.81 19.30
N SER A 403 8.89 9.61 18.26
CA SER A 403 8.85 9.19 16.86
C SER A 403 9.72 7.96 16.58
N TRP A 404 10.96 7.96 17.07
CA TRP A 404 11.88 6.83 16.90
C TRP A 404 11.35 5.57 17.58
N LEU A 405 10.88 5.67 18.82
CA LEU A 405 10.33 4.51 19.52
C LEU A 405 9.12 3.92 18.79
N ALA A 406 8.22 4.78 18.29
CA ALA A 406 7.04 4.34 17.55
C ALA A 406 7.40 3.64 16.23
N GLU A 407 8.32 4.23 15.45
CA GLU A 407 8.68 3.73 14.12
C GLU A 407 9.63 2.52 14.14
N LEU A 408 10.52 2.47 15.14
CA LEU A 408 11.54 1.42 15.25
C LEU A 408 11.06 0.20 16.03
N TRP A 409 9.87 0.25 16.64
CA TRP A 409 9.38 -0.84 17.47
C TRP A 409 9.30 -2.19 16.75
N GLN A 410 8.61 -2.24 15.60
CA GLN A 410 8.48 -3.48 14.82
C GLN A 410 9.84 -4.00 14.33
N PRO A 411 10.71 -3.17 13.74
CA PRO A 411 12.08 -3.59 13.42
C PRO A 411 12.87 -4.10 14.63
N PHE A 412 12.78 -3.44 15.79
CA PHE A 412 13.43 -3.84 17.03
C PHE A 412 12.99 -5.24 17.47
N ILE A 413 11.69 -5.52 17.53
CA ILE A 413 11.18 -6.85 17.92
C ILE A 413 11.75 -7.96 17.04
N LYS A 414 12.02 -7.67 15.75
CA LYS A 414 12.63 -8.63 14.80
C LYS A 414 14.15 -8.78 14.95
N CYS A 415 14.82 -7.87 15.65
CA CYS A 415 16.28 -7.87 15.78
C CYS A 415 16.83 -7.88 17.21
N LYS A 416 15.97 -7.82 18.24
CA LYS A 416 16.36 -7.78 19.65
C LYS A 416 17.31 -8.90 20.08
N ASP A 417 17.19 -10.08 19.47
CA ASP A 417 18.01 -11.24 19.83
C ASP A 417 19.37 -11.28 19.08
N LYS A 418 19.61 -10.38 18.11
CA LYS A 418 20.75 -10.42 17.16
C LYS A 418 22.00 -9.70 17.68
N THR A 419 23.20 -10.20 17.42
CA THR A 419 24.47 -9.59 17.90
C THR A 419 24.68 -8.16 17.38
N SER A 420 25.19 -7.27 18.23
CA SER A 420 25.24 -5.81 18.02
C SER A 420 26.63 -5.17 18.22
N SER A 421 27.72 -5.76 17.72
CA SER A 421 29.08 -5.20 17.91
C SER A 421 29.49 -4.11 16.89
N GLY A 422 28.53 -3.46 16.22
CA GLY A 422 28.76 -2.59 15.06
C GLY A 422 28.85 -1.09 15.31
N TYR A 423 28.49 -0.62 16.51
CA TYR A 423 28.28 0.82 16.74
C TYR A 423 29.56 1.66 16.65
N LYS A 424 30.74 1.07 16.88
CA LYS A 424 32.03 1.75 16.74
C LYS A 424 32.31 2.16 15.28
N LEU A 425 31.90 1.34 14.31
CA LEU A 425 32.03 1.66 12.89
C LEU A 425 31.12 2.83 12.50
N ILE A 426 29.94 2.95 13.12
CA ILE A 426 29.00 4.06 12.87
C ILE A 426 29.69 5.41 13.16
N LEU A 427 30.41 5.51 14.28
CA LEU A 427 31.06 6.76 14.67
C LEU A 427 32.06 7.23 13.61
N SER A 428 32.90 6.33 13.07
CA SER A 428 33.85 6.68 12.01
C SER A 428 33.17 7.13 10.71
N LEU A 429 32.03 6.51 10.36
CA LEU A 429 31.28 6.87 9.16
C LEU A 429 30.58 8.21 9.31
N LEU A 430 30.01 8.47 10.50
CA LEU A 430 29.33 9.73 10.77
C LEU A 430 30.29 10.89 10.92
N ARG A 431 31.51 10.67 11.41
CA ARG A 431 32.58 11.66 11.34
C ARG A 431 32.80 12.12 9.89
N GLN A 432 33.05 11.18 8.99
CA GLN A 432 33.30 11.49 7.59
C GLN A 432 32.10 12.19 6.93
N LEU A 433 30.86 11.73 7.21
CA LEU A 433 29.66 12.41 6.71
C LEU A 433 29.49 13.83 7.24
N LEU A 434 29.80 14.06 8.51
CA LEU A 434 29.72 15.39 9.12
C LEU A 434 30.77 16.33 8.52
N GLU A 435 32.00 15.85 8.31
CA GLU A 435 33.06 16.56 7.58
C GLU A 435 32.60 16.90 6.14
N ASP A 436 32.08 15.91 5.40
CA ASP A 436 31.57 16.10 4.03
C ASP A 436 30.46 17.16 3.93
N VAL A 437 29.56 17.19 4.93
CA VAL A 437 28.45 18.16 5.00
C VAL A 437 28.93 19.57 5.36
N CYS A 438 29.93 19.68 6.23
CA CYS A 438 30.53 20.98 6.57
C CYS A 438 31.23 21.58 5.34
N ASP A 439 32.04 20.77 4.65
CA ASP A 439 32.90 21.20 3.54
C ASP A 439 32.19 21.48 2.21
N ALA A 440 30.86 21.31 2.13
CA ALA A 440 30.11 21.35 0.87
C ALA A 440 29.95 22.72 0.17
N ASP A 441 30.85 23.68 0.42
CA ASP A 441 30.77 25.03 -0.15
C ASP A 441 31.30 25.14 -1.60
N SER A 442 31.93 24.12 -2.17
CA SER A 442 32.57 24.26 -3.51
C SER A 442 32.40 23.10 -4.51
N SER A 443 32.17 21.86 -4.06
CA SER A 443 32.20 20.70 -4.98
C SER A 443 31.75 19.36 -4.40
N SER A 444 31.53 19.22 -3.08
CA SER A 444 31.16 17.92 -2.52
C SER A 444 29.68 17.60 -2.81
N GLN A 445 29.46 16.43 -3.43
CA GLN A 445 28.18 16.01 -4.01
C GLN A 445 27.33 15.19 -3.03
N HIS A 446 27.77 14.93 -1.80
CA HIS A 446 27.20 13.86 -0.96
C HIS A 446 25.77 14.10 -0.48
N VAL A 447 25.35 15.36 -0.32
CA VAL A 447 24.03 15.70 0.22
C VAL A 447 23.24 16.57 -0.75
N ILE A 448 22.09 16.06 -1.19
CA ILE A 448 21.15 16.83 -2.01
C ILE A 448 20.26 17.65 -1.08
N CYS A 449 20.18 18.96 -1.38
CA CYS A 449 19.30 19.87 -0.67
C CYS A 449 17.83 19.66 -1.08
N PRO A 450 16.90 19.64 -0.12
CA PRO A 450 15.48 19.73 -0.43
C PRO A 450 15.19 21.04 -1.19
N GLU A 451 14.35 20.99 -2.22
CA GLU A 451 14.05 22.15 -3.10
C GLU A 451 13.62 23.42 -2.35
N ASN A 452 12.98 23.26 -1.17
CA ASN A 452 12.38 24.34 -0.41
C ASN A 452 13.22 24.81 0.78
N ILE A 453 14.41 24.22 1.01
CA ILE A 453 15.25 24.54 2.16
C ILE A 453 16.59 25.10 1.66
N PRO A 454 16.95 26.34 2.05
CA PRO A 454 18.24 26.92 1.71
C PRO A 454 19.41 26.04 2.16
N LEU A 455 20.52 26.06 1.42
CA LEU A 455 21.71 25.23 1.70
C LEU A 455 22.18 25.32 3.16
N TRP A 456 22.29 26.53 3.72
CA TRP A 456 22.71 26.73 5.12
C TRP A 456 21.78 26.04 6.12
N ALA A 457 20.47 26.07 5.85
CA ALA A 457 19.45 25.46 6.71
C ALA A 457 19.49 23.94 6.57
N THR A 458 19.71 23.43 5.35
CA THR A 458 19.93 22.00 5.09
C THR A 458 21.16 21.49 5.83
N LYS A 459 22.31 22.17 5.69
CA LYS A 459 23.56 21.83 6.38
C LYS A 459 23.37 21.78 7.89
N SER A 460 22.87 22.88 8.47
CA SER A 460 22.66 22.95 9.91
C SER A 460 21.70 21.87 10.42
N SER A 461 20.60 21.63 9.71
CA SER A 461 19.62 20.62 10.12
C SER A 461 20.18 19.21 10.02
N CYS A 462 20.93 18.91 8.96
CA CYS A 462 21.63 17.64 8.77
C CYS A 462 22.64 17.40 9.89
N ILE A 463 23.51 18.38 10.16
CA ILE A 463 24.51 18.33 11.24
C ILE A 463 23.81 18.13 12.58
N ALA A 464 22.82 18.95 12.92
CA ALA A 464 22.13 18.86 14.20
C ALA A 464 21.42 17.50 14.38
N ARG A 465 20.86 16.93 13.32
CA ARG A 465 20.17 15.63 13.36
C ARG A 465 21.16 14.47 13.50
N MET A 466 22.28 14.50 12.78
CA MET A 466 23.38 13.54 12.95
C MET A 466 24.04 13.64 14.34
N CYS A 467 24.33 14.85 14.83
CA CYS A 467 24.83 15.10 16.18
C CYS A 467 23.85 14.57 17.24
N ARG A 468 22.54 14.82 17.07
CA ARG A 468 21.50 14.25 17.94
C ARG A 468 21.57 12.73 17.95
N ALA A 469 21.66 12.10 16.78
CA ALA A 469 21.67 10.64 16.66
C ALA A 469 22.89 10.01 17.35
N ILE A 470 24.10 10.54 17.16
CA ILE A 470 25.31 10.03 17.84
C ILE A 470 25.32 10.34 19.33
N CYS A 471 24.84 11.51 19.74
CA CYS A 471 24.75 11.85 21.16
C CYS A 471 23.74 10.93 21.87
N LEU A 472 22.60 10.62 21.24
CA LEU A 472 21.65 9.62 21.76
C LEU A 472 22.29 8.23 21.84
N LEU A 473 23.12 7.85 20.86
CA LEU A 473 23.85 6.58 20.88
C LEU A 473 24.78 6.49 22.09
N GLY A 474 25.62 7.50 22.34
CA GLY A 474 26.53 7.52 23.50
C GLY A 474 25.83 7.78 24.85
N PHE A 475 24.66 8.41 24.85
CA PHE A 475 23.86 8.61 26.06
C PHE A 475 23.26 7.30 26.55
N ASN A 476 22.76 6.48 25.63
CA ASN A 476 22.09 5.22 25.96
C ASN A 476 23.03 4.01 26.04
N ILE A 477 24.26 4.08 25.51
CA ILE A 477 25.24 2.98 25.59
C ILE A 477 26.33 3.39 26.59
N ASP A 478 26.55 2.55 27.61
CA ASP A 478 27.57 2.80 28.63
C ASP A 478 28.97 2.40 28.16
N ASP A 479 29.51 3.16 27.20
CA ASP A 479 30.88 3.02 26.69
C ASP A 479 31.60 4.38 26.72
N THR A 480 32.55 4.53 27.64
CA THR A 480 33.35 5.76 27.80
C THR A 480 34.17 6.09 26.54
N PHE A 481 34.67 5.08 25.81
CA PHE A 481 35.41 5.31 24.57
C PHE A 481 34.49 5.84 23.47
N LEU A 482 33.27 5.34 23.40
CA LEU A 482 32.25 5.86 22.49
C LEU A 482 31.91 7.32 22.82
N ARG A 483 31.67 7.64 24.10
CA ARG A 483 31.35 9.01 24.55
C ARG A 483 32.48 10.00 24.23
N ASN A 484 33.73 9.63 24.53
CA ASN A 484 34.90 10.44 24.20
C ASN A 484 35.04 10.63 22.68
N GLY A 485 34.89 9.55 21.90
CA GLY A 485 34.95 9.63 20.45
C GLY A 485 33.84 10.49 19.84
N ILE A 486 32.62 10.47 20.41
CA ILE A 486 31.54 11.36 19.98
C ILE A 486 31.90 12.82 20.28
N TYR A 487 32.41 13.10 21.47
CA TYR A 487 32.84 14.45 21.84
C TYR A 487 33.93 14.95 20.89
N ASP A 488 34.94 14.11 20.59
CA ASP A 488 36.01 14.45 19.65
C ASP A 488 35.47 14.77 18.25
N VAL A 489 34.53 13.94 17.75
CA VAL A 489 33.90 14.17 16.44
C VAL A 489 33.09 15.45 16.42
N VAL A 490 32.29 15.74 17.45
CA VAL A 490 31.43 16.94 17.47
C VAL A 490 32.27 18.21 17.66
N SER A 491 33.28 18.17 18.53
CA SER A 491 34.15 19.32 18.80
C SER A 491 35.07 19.65 17.62
N SER A 492 35.42 18.68 16.77
CA SER A 492 36.23 18.94 15.56
C SER A 492 35.46 19.67 14.44
N LEU A 493 34.13 19.74 14.50
CA LEU A 493 33.29 20.39 13.48
C LEU A 493 33.18 21.91 13.67
N TRP A 494 33.97 22.48 14.58
CA TRP A 494 33.89 23.90 14.91
C TRP A 494 34.14 24.75 13.66
N THR A 495 33.08 25.39 13.19
CA THR A 495 33.02 26.20 11.97
C THR A 495 32.26 27.49 12.31
N ASP A 496 32.51 28.56 11.56
CA ASP A 496 31.84 29.89 11.69
C ASP A 496 30.35 29.85 11.30
N LEU A 497 29.66 28.72 11.51
CA LEU A 497 28.23 28.56 11.27
C LEU A 497 27.41 29.33 12.32
N ASP A 498 27.29 30.64 12.08
CA ASP A 498 26.55 31.55 12.94
C ASP A 498 25.05 31.19 13.02
N LEU A 499 24.52 31.15 14.25
CA LEU A 499 23.09 31.21 14.61
C LEU A 499 22.20 30.01 14.21
N THR A 500 22.57 28.79 14.59
CA THR A 500 21.78 27.60 14.21
C THR A 500 21.58 26.55 15.31
N ILE A 501 20.64 25.62 15.13
CA ILE A 501 20.39 24.51 16.07
C ILE A 501 21.59 23.58 16.27
N SER A 502 22.49 23.50 15.28
CA SER A 502 23.74 22.72 15.37
C SER A 502 24.78 23.38 16.28
N SER A 503 24.75 24.71 16.43
CA SER A 503 25.75 25.42 17.26
C SER A 503 25.69 25.00 18.73
N ARG A 504 24.51 24.62 19.24
CA ARG A 504 24.34 24.13 20.62
C ARG A 504 25.21 22.89 20.89
N TYR A 505 25.37 22.01 19.90
CA TYR A 505 26.23 20.84 20.02
C TYR A 505 27.71 21.24 19.98
N MET A 506 28.09 22.11 19.05
CA MET A 506 29.47 22.58 18.87
C MET A 506 29.98 23.43 20.05
N GLN A 507 29.09 24.07 20.80
CA GLN A 507 29.42 24.89 21.98
C GLN A 507 29.59 24.06 23.27
N ALA A 508 29.27 22.77 23.26
CA ALA A 508 29.48 21.90 24.41
C ALA A 508 30.98 21.72 24.68
N ARG A 509 31.39 21.90 25.94
CA ARG A 509 32.82 21.84 26.36
C ARG A 509 33.28 20.44 26.78
N ASP A 510 32.33 19.53 26.96
CA ASP A 510 32.53 18.18 27.43
C ASP A 510 31.34 17.30 27.04
N TRP A 511 31.44 16.01 27.35
CA TRP A 511 30.36 15.05 27.16
C TRP A 511 29.08 15.44 27.93
N ASP A 512 29.20 15.97 29.15
CA ASP A 512 28.03 16.37 29.96
C ASP A 512 27.26 17.53 29.32
N GLY A 513 27.97 18.45 28.66
CA GLY A 513 27.41 19.49 27.82
C GLY A 513 26.61 18.90 26.66
N LEU A 514 27.19 17.96 25.91
CA LEU A 514 26.48 17.28 24.81
C LEU A 514 25.26 16.51 25.30
N ALA A 515 25.39 15.81 26.43
CA ALA A 515 24.30 15.09 27.08
C ALA A 515 23.16 16.05 27.49
N LYS A 516 23.48 17.25 28.00
CA LYS A 516 22.47 18.28 28.31
C LYS A 516 21.77 18.78 27.03
N VAL A 517 22.53 19.03 25.97
CA VAL A 517 22.00 19.51 24.68
C VAL A 517 21.05 18.47 24.06
N VAL A 518 21.45 17.19 24.01
CA VAL A 518 20.63 16.14 23.41
C VAL A 518 19.35 15.87 24.21
N LYS A 519 19.40 15.93 25.54
CA LYS A 519 18.20 15.85 26.41
C LYS A 519 17.21 16.98 26.12
N ALA A 520 17.71 18.19 25.87
CA ALA A 520 16.90 19.35 25.51
C ALA A 520 16.56 19.42 24.01
N SER A 521 16.97 18.46 23.19
CA SER A 521 16.82 18.55 21.72
C SER A 521 15.38 18.42 21.22
N ALA A 522 14.46 17.91 22.03
CA ALA A 522 13.03 17.90 21.71
C ALA A 522 12.24 18.88 22.60
N LYS A 523 12.94 19.69 23.40
CA LYS A 523 12.30 20.69 24.25
C LYS A 523 11.58 21.70 23.35
N ASP A 524 10.36 22.06 23.73
CA ASP A 524 9.48 23.01 23.02
C ASP A 524 8.88 22.51 21.68
N SER A 525 9.12 21.26 21.31
CA SER A 525 8.47 20.63 20.16
C SER A 525 7.08 20.12 20.54
N SER A 526 6.05 20.56 19.81
CA SER A 526 4.66 20.08 20.00
C SER A 526 4.36 18.77 19.25
N MET A 527 5.24 18.33 18.36
CA MET A 527 4.97 17.21 17.44
C MET A 527 5.82 15.96 17.72
N ASP A 528 6.93 16.12 18.43
CA ASP A 528 7.79 15.02 18.84
C ASP A 528 8.47 15.37 20.16
N GLU A 529 8.34 14.50 21.15
CA GLU A 529 8.84 14.71 22.51
C GLU A 529 9.97 13.72 22.82
N MET A 530 10.83 14.06 23.78
CA MET A 530 11.80 13.11 24.31
C MET A 530 11.13 12.20 25.32
N VAL A 531 11.29 10.89 25.17
CA VAL A 531 10.71 9.88 26.05
C VAL A 531 11.81 9.11 26.76
N GLN A 532 11.66 8.90 28.06
CA GLN A 532 12.45 7.95 28.84
C GLN A 532 11.58 6.75 29.23
N LEU A 533 12.06 5.55 28.93
CA LEU A 533 11.42 4.30 29.29
C LEU A 533 11.82 3.89 30.71
N CYS A 534 10.86 3.82 31.62
CA CYS A 534 11.10 3.48 33.03
C CYS A 534 10.40 2.17 33.37
N TRP A 535 11.10 1.30 34.13
CA TRP A 535 10.49 0.09 34.66
C TRP A 535 9.91 0.45 36.04
N ASP A 536 8.65 0.11 36.26
CA ASP A 536 7.82 0.47 37.43
C ASP A 536 8.52 0.34 38.80
N ASN A 537 9.42 -0.64 38.97
CA ASN A 537 10.07 -0.91 40.27
C ASN A 537 11.30 -0.04 40.58
N ARG A 538 11.56 1.04 39.84
CA ARG A 538 12.78 1.85 40.01
C ARG A 538 12.45 3.33 40.20
N ASP A 539 12.79 3.83 41.39
CA ASP A 539 12.75 5.26 41.70
C ASP A 539 13.78 6.01 40.87
N GLN A 540 13.34 7.07 40.20
CA GLN A 540 14.22 7.86 39.34
C GLN A 540 13.82 9.33 39.33
N ALA A 541 14.83 10.19 39.31
CA ALA A 541 14.68 11.63 39.22
C ALA A 541 13.97 12.03 37.91
N ASN A 542 13.00 12.94 38.04
CA ASN A 542 12.31 13.49 36.88
C ASN A 542 13.25 14.42 36.11
N ILE A 543 13.44 14.15 34.81
CA ILE A 543 14.26 14.99 33.93
C ILE A 543 13.35 16.03 33.28
N ALA A 544 13.59 17.31 33.54
CA ALA A 544 12.77 18.39 33.00
C ALA A 544 12.73 18.35 31.46
N GLY A 545 11.52 18.35 30.90
CA GLY A 545 11.30 18.30 29.44
C GLY A 545 11.36 16.91 28.81
N VAL A 546 11.45 15.84 29.61
CA VAL A 546 11.41 14.45 29.14
C VAL A 546 10.18 13.76 29.70
N ARG A 547 9.35 13.16 28.84
CA ARG A 547 8.19 12.37 29.26
C ARG A 547 8.64 10.99 29.74
N ARG A 548 8.21 10.60 30.92
CA ARG A 548 8.43 9.24 31.44
C ARG A 548 7.33 8.31 30.96
N VAL A 549 7.71 7.16 30.43
CA VAL A 549 6.81 6.07 30.06
C VAL A 549 7.12 4.89 30.96
N ILE A 550 6.24 4.65 31.93
CA ILE A 550 6.38 3.58 32.91
C ILE A 550 5.78 2.30 32.32
N PHE A 551 6.58 1.25 32.17
CA PHE A 551 6.15 -0.03 31.63
C PHE A 551 6.46 -1.19 32.59
N HIS A 552 5.61 -2.22 32.53
CA HIS A 552 5.77 -3.47 33.28
C HIS A 552 6.32 -4.57 32.37
N ARG A 553 5.88 -4.54 31.11
CA ARG A 553 6.34 -5.43 30.06
C ARG A 553 6.73 -4.61 28.85
N ILE A 554 7.74 -5.07 28.14
CA ILE A 554 8.24 -4.39 26.94
C ILE A 554 7.13 -4.29 25.90
N GLU A 555 6.27 -5.30 25.81
CA GLU A 555 5.12 -5.33 24.89
C GLU A 555 4.09 -4.19 25.11
N ASP A 556 4.08 -3.57 26.29
CA ASP A 556 3.14 -2.48 26.61
C ASP A 556 3.60 -1.12 26.07
N ILE A 557 4.90 -0.96 25.81
CA ILE A 557 5.53 0.32 25.42
C ILE A 557 4.80 1.00 24.25
N PRO A 558 4.46 0.34 23.12
CA PRO A 558 3.77 0.99 22.01
C PRO A 558 2.44 1.64 22.42
N ARG A 559 1.69 1.01 23.32
CA ARG A 559 0.39 1.52 23.79
C ARG A 559 0.56 2.69 24.75
N LEU A 560 1.62 2.67 25.55
CA LEU A 560 1.93 3.73 26.51
C LEU A 560 2.51 4.98 25.83
N LEU A 561 3.20 4.81 24.70
CA LEU A 561 3.71 5.93 23.90
C LEU A 561 2.58 6.75 23.28
N ASP A 562 1.48 6.11 22.88
CA ASP A 562 0.39 6.75 22.16
C ASP A 562 -0.98 6.15 22.51
N GLU A 563 -1.77 6.90 23.29
CA GLU A 563 -3.13 6.54 23.64
C GLU A 563 -4.05 6.45 22.40
N HIS A 564 -3.75 7.24 21.36
CA HIS A 564 -4.49 7.33 20.11
C HIS A 564 -3.94 6.44 19.00
N ILE A 565 -3.14 5.42 19.32
CA ILE A 565 -2.52 4.54 18.31
C ILE A 565 -3.53 3.88 17.34
N SER A 566 -4.80 3.73 17.73
CA SER A 566 -5.90 3.28 16.86
C SER A 566 -6.20 4.21 15.68
N HIS A 567 -5.86 5.49 15.80
CA HIS A 567 -6.06 6.51 14.77
C HIS A 567 -4.77 6.86 14.03
N ARG A 568 -3.68 6.12 14.29
CA ARG A 568 -2.41 6.25 13.56
C ARG A 568 -2.43 5.41 12.29
N LEU A 569 -1.36 5.50 11.52
CA LEU A 569 -1.19 4.66 10.34
C LEU A 569 -1.19 3.16 10.70
N PRO A 570 -1.61 2.29 9.76
CA PRO A 570 -1.76 0.86 10.01
C PRO A 570 -0.50 0.18 10.58
N SER A 571 0.70 0.53 10.10
CA SER A 571 1.95 -0.08 10.60
C SER A 571 2.22 0.23 12.08
N LEU A 572 1.85 1.43 12.53
CA LEU A 572 1.95 1.85 13.92
C LEU A 572 0.84 1.21 14.75
N ALA A 573 -0.37 1.09 14.19
CA ALA A 573 -1.50 0.42 14.85
C ALA A 573 -1.31 -1.09 15.02
N GLU A 574 -0.67 -1.77 14.06
CA GLU A 574 -0.40 -3.21 14.06
C GLU A 574 0.50 -3.64 15.24
N ALA A 575 1.27 -2.72 15.83
CA ALA A 575 2.05 -2.98 17.04
C ALA A 575 1.20 -3.43 18.24
N ARG A 576 -0.12 -3.24 18.22
CA ARG A 576 -1.03 -3.71 19.27
C ARG A 576 -1.31 -5.22 19.28
N PHE A 577 -1.12 -5.92 18.16
CA PHE A 577 -1.65 -7.29 17.96
C PHE A 577 -0.66 -8.43 18.25
N LEU A 578 0.58 -8.13 18.67
CA LEU A 578 1.56 -9.15 19.08
C LEU A 578 1.30 -9.74 20.48
N ARG A 579 0.05 -9.72 20.98
CA ARG A 579 -0.32 -10.54 22.15
C ARG A 579 -0.25 -12.00 21.74
N VAL A 580 0.89 -12.63 22.01
CA VAL A 580 0.95 -14.08 22.20
C VAL A 580 0.02 -14.37 23.37
N GLU A 581 -1.14 -14.99 23.10
CA GLU A 581 -2.00 -15.45 24.19
C GLU A 581 -1.17 -16.36 25.11
N PRO A 582 -1.13 -16.08 26.43
CA PRO A 582 -0.42 -16.94 27.35
C PRO A 582 -1.12 -18.30 27.34
N ARG A 583 -0.43 -19.30 26.77
CA ARG A 583 -0.81 -20.70 26.85
C ARG A 583 -0.78 -21.09 28.33
N LYS A 584 -1.91 -20.98 29.02
CA LYS A 584 -2.07 -21.45 30.39
C LYS A 584 -1.85 -22.97 30.39
N ALA A 585 -0.70 -23.40 30.91
CA ALA A 585 -0.52 -24.79 31.31
C ALA A 585 -1.43 -25.06 32.53
N PRO A 586 -2.12 -26.21 32.60
CA PRO A 586 -2.88 -26.57 33.78
C PRO A 586 -1.90 -26.93 34.90
N ARG A 587 -1.96 -26.19 36.00
CA ARG A 587 -1.42 -26.65 37.29
C ARG A 587 -2.58 -27.25 38.06
N THR A 588 -2.48 -28.55 38.32
CA THR A 588 -3.24 -29.28 39.34
C THR A 588 -2.76 -28.85 40.72
N ASP A 589 -3.72 -28.40 41.55
CA ASP A 589 -3.97 -28.71 42.98
C ASP A 589 -2.79 -28.63 43.98
N GLU A 590 -2.92 -28.09 45.19
CA GLU A 590 -4.00 -28.26 46.19
C GLU A 590 -3.83 -27.17 47.29
N GLY A 591 -4.91 -26.74 47.95
CA GLY A 591 -4.81 -25.83 49.11
C GLY A 591 -6.13 -25.18 49.52
N THR A 592 -7.01 -25.96 50.12
CA THR A 592 -8.33 -25.63 50.68
C THR A 592 -8.25 -24.77 51.95
N GLU A 593 -9.15 -23.78 52.11
CA GLU A 593 -9.98 -23.47 53.32
C GLU A 593 -10.75 -22.14 53.08
N LEU A 594 -12.08 -22.19 52.84
CA LEU A 594 -13.19 -21.91 53.79
C LEU A 594 -13.19 -20.44 54.32
N ALA A 595 -14.25 -19.61 54.30
CA ALA A 595 -15.65 -19.75 53.92
C ALA A 595 -16.39 -18.37 53.90
N LYS A 596 -17.38 -18.26 52.99
CA LYS A 596 -18.80 -17.82 53.22
C LYS A 596 -19.23 -16.32 53.10
N PRO A 597 -20.56 -16.03 52.90
CA PRO A 597 -21.10 -15.61 51.60
C PRO A 597 -21.94 -14.31 51.62
N GLY A 598 -22.33 -13.82 50.43
CA GLY A 598 -23.33 -12.78 50.27
C GLY A 598 -24.13 -12.98 48.97
N ALA A 599 -25.40 -13.33 49.14
CA ALA A 599 -26.38 -13.56 48.08
C ALA A 599 -26.87 -12.26 47.44
N GLY A 600 -27.28 -12.34 46.16
CA GLY A 600 -27.94 -11.25 45.44
C GLY A 600 -28.53 -11.74 44.13
N VAL A 601 -29.78 -12.21 44.21
CA VAL A 601 -30.67 -12.63 43.11
C VAL A 601 -31.10 -11.41 42.28
N GLY A 602 -31.29 -11.60 40.97
CA GLY A 602 -31.92 -10.62 40.10
C GLY A 602 -32.14 -11.17 38.68
N ASP A 603 -33.27 -11.83 38.47
CA ASP A 603 -33.90 -12.13 37.17
C ASP A 603 -34.14 -10.86 36.33
N ALA A 604 -34.10 -10.98 35.00
CA ALA A 604 -35.23 -10.64 34.11
C ALA A 604 -34.87 -10.71 32.61
N GLU A 605 -35.60 -11.59 31.91
CA GLU A 605 -36.26 -11.44 30.60
C GLU A 605 -35.54 -10.89 29.36
N GLU A 606 -35.35 -11.80 28.40
CA GLU A 606 -36.09 -11.87 27.13
C GLU A 606 -36.26 -10.59 26.28
N THR A 607 -35.62 -10.54 25.10
CA THR A 607 -36.35 -10.21 23.85
C THR A 607 -35.61 -10.75 22.62
N ARG A 608 -36.28 -11.65 21.90
CA ARG A 608 -36.00 -12.01 20.50
C ARG A 608 -36.60 -10.95 19.57
N SER A 609 -35.92 -10.61 18.48
CA SER A 609 -36.61 -10.37 17.21
C SER A 609 -35.71 -10.69 16.02
N ALA A 610 -36.24 -11.56 15.16
CA ALA A 610 -35.75 -11.86 13.82
C ALA A 610 -36.22 -10.77 12.82
N ILE A 611 -35.51 -10.64 11.68
CA ILE A 611 -35.92 -10.21 10.33
C ILE A 611 -34.69 -10.52 9.44
N SER A 612 -34.71 -11.58 8.62
CA SER A 612 -35.18 -11.69 7.22
C SER A 612 -34.33 -10.89 6.22
N GLU A 613 -33.46 -11.57 5.46
CA GLU A 613 -32.90 -11.11 4.19
C GLU A 613 -33.34 -12.07 3.09
N GLU A 614 -34.31 -11.62 2.30
CA GLU A 614 -34.70 -12.24 1.03
C GLU A 614 -33.76 -11.82 -0.09
N ALA A 615 -33.44 -12.82 -0.91
CA ALA A 615 -32.68 -12.73 -2.14
C ALA A 615 -33.39 -11.90 -3.21
N LEU A 616 -32.62 -11.32 -4.14
CA LEU A 616 -33.02 -11.25 -5.55
C LEU A 616 -31.79 -11.17 -6.47
N THR A 617 -31.85 -12.08 -7.44
CA THR A 617 -31.02 -12.37 -8.60
C THR A 617 -31.08 -11.30 -9.70
N GLU A 618 -30.04 -11.18 -10.53
CA GLU A 618 -30.11 -10.92 -11.99
C GLU A 618 -28.70 -11.06 -12.60
N GLN A 619 -28.45 -12.15 -13.34
CA GLN A 619 -28.58 -12.32 -14.79
C GLN A 619 -27.44 -11.71 -15.64
N VAL A 620 -26.87 -12.62 -16.41
CA VAL A 620 -25.74 -12.51 -17.33
C VAL A 620 -26.27 -12.05 -18.68
N ASP A 621 -25.56 -11.18 -19.39
CA ASP A 621 -25.60 -11.23 -20.84
C ASP A 621 -24.24 -10.99 -21.51
N SER A 622 -24.01 -11.81 -22.53
CA SER A 622 -22.75 -11.99 -23.25
C SER A 622 -22.80 -11.29 -24.60
N LEU A 623 -21.78 -10.51 -24.98
CA LEU A 623 -21.53 -10.25 -26.40
C LEU A 623 -20.03 -10.27 -26.72
N ALA A 624 -19.73 -11.03 -27.77
CA ALA A 624 -18.43 -11.34 -28.31
C ALA A 624 -17.96 -10.30 -29.34
N GLY A 625 -16.64 -10.24 -29.53
CA GLY A 625 -15.97 -9.99 -30.82
C GLY A 625 -16.11 -8.60 -31.45
N ASN A 626 -14.98 -7.89 -31.57
CA ASN A 626 -14.55 -7.38 -32.87
C ASN A 626 -13.06 -7.00 -32.86
N GLU A 627 -12.38 -7.45 -33.91
CA GLU A 627 -11.04 -7.07 -34.31
C GLU A 627 -11.04 -5.60 -34.72
N TYR A 628 -10.07 -4.83 -34.21
CA TYR A 628 -9.78 -3.49 -34.71
C TYR A 628 -8.42 -3.53 -35.42
N THR A 629 -8.48 -3.53 -36.75
CA THR A 629 -7.41 -3.04 -37.61
C THR A 629 -7.41 -1.51 -37.52
N ASN A 630 -6.33 -0.93 -36.98
CA ASN A 630 -6.10 0.52 -37.06
C ASN A 630 -4.92 0.75 -38.01
N GLU A 631 -5.25 1.21 -39.22
CA GLU A 631 -4.34 1.98 -40.06
C GLU A 631 -4.25 3.39 -39.47
N ALA A 632 -3.09 3.72 -38.91
CA ALA A 632 -2.64 5.10 -38.72
C ALA A 632 -1.15 5.13 -39.07
N ALA A 633 -0.81 6.00 -40.02
CA ALA A 633 0.52 6.13 -40.60
C ALA A 633 1.62 6.32 -39.52
N PRO A 634 2.76 5.61 -39.60
CA PRO A 634 3.87 5.81 -38.67
C PRO A 634 4.60 7.11 -38.97
N VAL A 635 4.83 7.90 -37.92
CA VAL A 635 5.94 8.87 -37.90
C VAL A 635 7.22 8.06 -37.81
N GLU A 636 8.10 8.21 -38.79
CA GLU A 636 9.37 7.49 -38.90
C GLU A 636 10.30 7.83 -37.72
N PHE A 637 10.46 6.87 -36.81
CA PHE A 637 11.65 6.75 -35.97
C PHE A 637 12.47 5.57 -36.50
N PRO A 638 13.82 5.64 -36.46
CA PRO A 638 14.67 4.60 -37.02
C PRO A 638 14.39 3.26 -36.32
N PRO A 639 14.13 2.17 -37.06
CA PRO A 639 13.79 0.89 -36.46
C PRO A 639 15.01 0.32 -35.75
N THR A 640 14.95 0.28 -34.42
CA THR A 640 15.72 -0.69 -33.65
C THR A 640 15.20 -2.05 -34.09
N TYR A 641 16.05 -2.84 -34.76
CA TYR A 641 15.68 -4.10 -35.38
C TYR A 641 15.29 -5.12 -34.29
N VAL A 642 14.03 -5.12 -33.88
CA VAL A 642 13.46 -6.17 -33.02
C VAL A 642 13.48 -7.46 -33.81
N SER A 643 14.14 -8.49 -33.28
CA SER A 643 14.21 -9.79 -33.96
C SER A 643 12.80 -10.36 -34.13
N GLU A 644 12.51 -11.00 -35.26
CA GLU A 644 11.24 -11.69 -35.49
C GLU A 644 10.92 -12.72 -34.37
N LYS A 645 11.97 -13.26 -33.73
CA LYS A 645 11.84 -14.13 -32.54
C LYS A 645 11.32 -13.37 -31.32
N GLU A 646 11.77 -12.14 -31.10
CA GLU A 646 11.34 -11.28 -29.99
C GLU A 646 9.92 -10.80 -30.17
N ASP A 647 9.53 -10.39 -31.39
CA ASP A 647 8.15 -10.00 -31.70
C ASP A 647 7.19 -11.19 -31.57
N ARG A 648 7.63 -12.40 -31.98
CA ARG A 648 6.87 -13.64 -31.78
C ARG A 648 6.75 -13.99 -30.28
N ALA A 649 7.83 -13.86 -29.50
CA ALA A 649 7.81 -14.10 -28.06
C ALA A 649 6.90 -13.08 -27.33
N ALA A 650 7.01 -11.79 -27.66
CA ALA A 650 6.19 -10.72 -27.09
C ALA A 650 4.70 -10.96 -27.37
N ARG A 651 4.34 -11.39 -28.60
CA ARG A 651 2.96 -11.75 -28.95
C ARG A 651 2.45 -12.96 -28.17
N VAL A 652 3.29 -13.97 -27.94
CA VAL A 652 2.93 -15.14 -27.12
C VAL A 652 2.70 -14.74 -25.66
N ILE A 653 3.59 -13.93 -25.09
CA ILE A 653 3.49 -13.42 -23.71
C ILE A 653 2.25 -12.53 -23.55
N GLN A 654 2.02 -11.57 -24.45
CA GLN A 654 0.84 -10.71 -24.43
C GLN A 654 -0.45 -11.53 -24.55
N ARG A 655 -0.49 -12.53 -25.43
CA ARG A 655 -1.68 -13.38 -25.61
C ARG A 655 -1.93 -14.25 -24.39
N ALA A 656 -0.88 -14.76 -23.73
CA ALA A 656 -0.98 -15.47 -22.47
C ALA A 656 -1.49 -14.55 -21.35
N PHE A 657 -0.87 -13.39 -21.15
CA PHE A 657 -1.26 -12.40 -20.14
C PHE A 657 -2.70 -11.91 -20.31
N ARG A 658 -3.11 -11.58 -21.54
CA ARG A 658 -4.50 -11.19 -21.85
C ARG A 658 -5.49 -12.33 -21.60
N ARG A 659 -5.11 -13.60 -21.84
CA ARG A 659 -5.93 -14.77 -21.47
C ARG A 659 -6.04 -14.92 -19.95
N THR A 660 -4.98 -14.65 -19.20
CA THR A 660 -5.00 -14.70 -17.73
C THR A 660 -5.87 -13.59 -17.13
N LEU A 661 -5.84 -12.39 -17.70
CA LEU A 661 -6.69 -11.26 -17.30
C LEU A 661 -8.16 -11.42 -17.72
N ARG A 662 -8.44 -12.09 -18.84
CA ARG A 662 -9.79 -12.36 -19.34
C ARG A 662 -10.45 -13.59 -18.69
N ARG A 663 -9.68 -14.46 -18.04
CA ARG A 663 -10.28 -15.36 -17.05
C ARG A 663 -10.82 -14.45 -15.95
N PRO A 664 -12.12 -14.51 -15.61
CA PRO A 664 -12.57 -13.90 -14.36
C PRO A 664 -11.60 -14.42 -13.31
N GLN A 665 -10.86 -13.52 -12.65
CA GLN A 665 -10.20 -13.88 -11.40
C GLN A 665 -11.32 -14.46 -10.55
N ILE A 666 -11.39 -15.79 -10.46
CA ILE A 666 -12.21 -16.47 -9.48
C ILE A 666 -11.71 -15.88 -8.18
N SER A 667 -12.53 -14.99 -7.65
CA SER A 667 -12.17 -14.11 -6.57
C SER A 667 -11.71 -15.03 -5.44
N LEU A 668 -10.44 -14.95 -5.05
CA LEU A 668 -9.84 -15.60 -3.88
C LEU A 668 -10.45 -15.02 -2.57
N LYS A 669 -11.77 -14.83 -2.53
CA LYS A 669 -12.52 -14.31 -1.38
C LYS A 669 -13.28 -15.42 -0.66
N LYS A 670 -13.36 -16.65 -1.21
CA LYS A 670 -13.98 -17.78 -0.52
C LYS A 670 -12.90 -18.62 0.18
N PRO A 671 -13.09 -19.02 1.45
CA PRO A 671 -12.15 -19.88 2.19
C PRO A 671 -11.73 -21.16 1.44
N GLY A 672 -12.62 -21.70 0.59
CA GLY A 672 -12.33 -22.87 -0.24
C GLY A 672 -11.24 -22.67 -1.31
N ASP A 673 -11.01 -21.45 -1.78
CA ASP A 673 -10.04 -21.19 -2.85
C ASP A 673 -8.58 -21.31 -2.38
N ALA A 674 -8.31 -21.04 -1.10
CA ALA A 674 -6.99 -21.19 -0.51
C ALA A 674 -6.59 -22.67 -0.39
N LEU A 675 -7.52 -23.52 0.03
CA LEU A 675 -7.31 -24.95 0.13
C LEU A 675 -7.04 -25.57 -1.24
N ARG A 676 -7.84 -25.20 -2.24
CA ARG A 676 -7.64 -25.63 -3.63
C ARG A 676 -6.30 -25.15 -4.20
N ALA A 677 -5.89 -23.91 -3.92
CA ALA A 677 -4.61 -23.38 -4.35
C ALA A 677 -3.43 -24.14 -3.72
N ARG A 678 -3.56 -24.57 -2.45
CA ARG A 678 -2.57 -25.42 -1.77
C ARG A 678 -2.45 -26.79 -2.47
N LEU A 679 -3.57 -27.46 -2.71
CA LEU A 679 -3.61 -28.77 -3.37
C LEU A 679 -3.06 -28.71 -4.81
N LEU A 680 -3.41 -27.66 -5.56
CA LEU A 680 -2.84 -27.45 -6.90
C LEU A 680 -1.32 -27.22 -6.84
N LYS A 681 -0.84 -26.46 -5.86
CA LYS A 681 0.60 -26.22 -5.67
C LYS A 681 1.34 -27.54 -5.38
N GLU A 682 0.77 -28.42 -4.55
CA GLU A 682 1.33 -29.75 -4.29
C GLU A 682 1.39 -30.60 -5.56
N CYS A 683 0.32 -30.59 -6.37
CA CYS A 683 0.31 -31.27 -7.67
C CYS A 683 1.38 -30.69 -8.61
N LEU A 684 1.56 -29.37 -8.66
CA LEU A 684 2.58 -28.72 -9.50
C LEU A 684 4.02 -29.01 -9.05
N VAL A 685 4.25 -29.26 -7.75
CA VAL A 685 5.57 -29.66 -7.25
C VAL A 685 5.88 -31.09 -7.70
N HIS A 686 4.93 -32.01 -7.53
CA HIS A 686 5.10 -33.41 -7.93
C HIS A 686 5.14 -33.60 -9.46
N GLU A 687 4.44 -32.76 -10.21
CA GLU A 687 4.45 -32.79 -11.67
C GLU A 687 5.85 -32.68 -12.27
N ARG A 688 6.76 -31.95 -11.59
CA ARG A 688 8.15 -31.77 -12.00
C ARG A 688 9.01 -33.02 -11.82
N THR A 689 8.56 -33.97 -11.01
CA THR A 689 9.29 -35.21 -10.72
C THR A 689 8.78 -36.41 -11.51
N VAL A 690 7.69 -36.25 -12.28
CA VAL A 690 7.05 -37.33 -13.05
C VAL A 690 7.21 -37.10 -14.54
N GLU A 691 7.67 -38.12 -15.26
CA GLU A 691 7.63 -38.13 -16.73
C GLU A 691 6.26 -38.58 -17.22
N TRP A 692 5.52 -37.67 -17.84
CA TRP A 692 4.15 -37.92 -18.28
C TRP A 692 4.11 -38.61 -19.64
N VAL A 693 3.55 -39.82 -19.68
CA VAL A 693 3.37 -40.60 -20.92
C VAL A 693 2.38 -39.93 -21.88
N SER A 694 1.41 -39.15 -21.38
CA SER A 694 0.47 -38.41 -22.23
C SER A 694 0.08 -37.04 -21.68
N LYS A 695 -0.21 -36.10 -22.60
CA LYS A 695 -0.75 -34.77 -22.26
C LYS A 695 -2.14 -34.87 -21.60
N ALA A 696 -2.93 -35.89 -21.96
CA ALA A 696 -4.25 -36.13 -21.38
C ALA A 696 -4.15 -36.52 -19.90
N LEU A 697 -3.23 -37.43 -19.55
CA LEU A 697 -2.95 -37.80 -18.15
C LEU A 697 -2.49 -36.60 -17.33
N ARG A 698 -1.55 -35.82 -17.87
CA ARG A 698 -1.07 -34.59 -17.21
C ARG A 698 -2.21 -33.59 -16.96
N HIS A 699 -3.13 -33.45 -17.92
CA HIS A 699 -4.30 -32.58 -17.77
C HIS A 699 -5.26 -33.10 -16.69
N MET A 700 -5.59 -34.40 -16.69
CA MET A 700 -6.41 -35.01 -15.64
C MET A 700 -5.80 -34.86 -14.25
N TYR A 701 -4.48 -34.97 -14.15
CA TYR A 701 -3.75 -34.78 -12.91
C TYR A 701 -3.75 -33.32 -12.43
N LEU A 702 -3.42 -32.36 -13.28
CA LEU A 702 -3.31 -30.96 -12.86
C LEU A 702 -4.67 -30.26 -12.70
N ASP A 703 -5.65 -30.60 -13.54
CA ASP A 703 -6.93 -29.89 -13.59
C ASP A 703 -8.08 -30.68 -12.95
N GLY A 704 -7.96 -32.01 -12.79
CA GLY A 704 -9.01 -32.86 -12.20
C GLY A 704 -8.74 -33.22 -10.73
N LEU A 705 -7.52 -33.66 -10.42
CA LEU A 705 -7.16 -34.17 -9.09
C LEU A 705 -7.35 -33.15 -7.96
N PRO A 706 -6.95 -31.86 -8.09
CA PRO A 706 -7.13 -30.89 -7.01
C PRO A 706 -8.60 -30.70 -6.64
N TYR A 707 -9.52 -30.82 -7.59
CA TYR A 707 -10.96 -30.71 -7.32
C TYR A 707 -11.48 -31.92 -6.56
N LEU A 708 -11.09 -33.14 -6.95
CA LEU A 708 -11.47 -34.36 -6.22
C LEU A 708 -10.97 -34.31 -4.77
N MET A 709 -9.70 -33.98 -4.58
CA MET A 709 -9.10 -33.88 -3.24
C MET A 709 -9.77 -32.79 -2.40
N HIS A 710 -10.09 -31.64 -3.00
CA HIS A 710 -10.80 -30.56 -2.31
C HIS A 710 -12.17 -31.03 -1.79
N CYS A 711 -12.94 -31.74 -2.61
CA CYS A 711 -14.26 -32.24 -2.22
C CYS A 711 -14.16 -33.25 -1.05
N ILE A 712 -13.15 -34.13 -1.07
CA ILE A 712 -12.94 -35.11 -0.01
C ILE A 712 -12.51 -34.42 1.29
N GLU A 713 -11.61 -33.44 1.21
CA GLU A 713 -11.11 -32.72 2.39
C GLU A 713 -12.21 -31.90 3.07
N ARG A 714 -13.08 -31.24 2.30
CA ARG A 714 -14.27 -30.54 2.85
C ARG A 714 -15.26 -31.50 3.50
N THR A 715 -15.47 -32.67 2.89
CA THR A 715 -16.33 -33.72 3.47
C THR A 715 -15.77 -34.23 4.79
N LEU A 716 -14.44 -34.36 4.88
CA LEU A 716 -13.72 -34.79 6.07
C LEU A 716 -13.78 -33.74 7.19
N GLU A 717 -13.63 -32.45 6.88
CA GLU A 717 -13.82 -31.34 7.83
C GLU A 717 -15.24 -31.37 8.42
N LYS A 718 -16.26 -31.43 7.56
CA LYS A 718 -17.66 -31.46 7.98
C LYS A 718 -18.00 -32.66 8.86
N ALA A 719 -17.51 -33.85 8.51
CA ALA A 719 -17.73 -35.05 9.32
C ALA A 719 -17.06 -34.96 10.70
N LYS A 720 -15.91 -34.27 10.80
CA LYS A 720 -15.25 -34.00 12.09
C LYS A 720 -16.03 -32.98 12.92
N ASP A 721 -16.57 -31.94 12.30
CA ASP A 721 -17.36 -30.92 12.99
C ASP A 721 -18.64 -31.53 13.57
N ILE A 722 -19.40 -32.30 12.77
CA ILE A 722 -20.59 -33.03 13.25
C ILE A 722 -20.22 -33.98 14.40
N LYS A 723 -19.10 -34.69 14.30
CA LYS A 723 -18.63 -35.57 15.38
C LYS A 723 -18.28 -34.80 16.66
N ASN A 724 -17.67 -33.63 16.56
CA ASN A 724 -17.34 -32.79 17.70
C ASN A 724 -18.62 -32.22 18.34
N ASP A 725 -19.60 -31.83 17.54
CA ASP A 725 -20.92 -31.40 18.02
C ASP A 725 -21.65 -32.53 18.77
N ILE A 726 -21.63 -33.75 18.24
CA ILE A 726 -22.20 -34.92 18.94
C ILE A 726 -21.50 -35.15 20.29
N LYS A 727 -20.17 -35.03 20.35
CA LYS A 727 -19.42 -35.15 21.61
C LYS A 727 -19.79 -34.05 22.61
N LYS A 728 -19.98 -32.82 22.13
CA LYS A 728 -20.38 -31.69 22.97
C LYS A 728 -21.77 -31.91 23.56
N ARG A 729 -22.75 -32.26 22.72
CA ARG A 729 -24.12 -32.58 23.17
C ARG A 729 -24.14 -33.75 24.16
N ARG A 730 -23.33 -34.78 23.95
CA ARG A 730 -23.22 -35.90 24.91
C ARG A 730 -22.80 -35.45 26.32
N ALA A 731 -21.99 -34.39 26.43
CA ALA A 731 -21.59 -33.84 27.73
C ALA A 731 -22.71 -33.05 28.43
N GLU A 732 -23.78 -32.67 27.71
CA GLU A 732 -24.88 -31.82 28.20
C GLU A 732 -26.04 -32.63 28.83
N GLY A 733 -25.96 -33.97 28.85
CA GLY A 733 -26.90 -34.86 29.56
C GLY A 733 -28.28 -35.00 28.89
N HIS A 734 -28.44 -36.01 28.03
CA HIS A 734 -29.66 -36.25 27.25
C HIS A 734 -30.37 -37.58 27.58
N THR A 735 -31.61 -37.72 27.11
CA THR A 735 -32.45 -38.93 27.26
C THR A 735 -31.84 -40.16 26.55
N LEU A 736 -32.21 -41.37 26.98
CA LEU A 736 -31.72 -42.65 26.43
C LEU A 736 -31.88 -42.75 24.90
N ASP A 737 -33.06 -42.44 24.36
CA ASP A 737 -33.32 -42.50 22.92
C ASP A 737 -32.43 -41.53 22.11
N ALA A 738 -32.21 -40.33 22.66
CA ALA A 738 -31.33 -39.34 22.02
C ALA A 738 -29.87 -39.79 22.03
N MET A 739 -29.43 -40.54 23.06
CA MET A 739 -28.07 -41.10 23.12
C MET A 739 -27.85 -42.19 22.06
N ASP A 740 -28.86 -43.03 21.80
CA ASP A 740 -28.77 -44.07 20.77
C ASP A 740 -28.71 -43.48 19.36
N ASP A 741 -29.52 -42.46 19.06
CA ASP A 741 -29.45 -41.71 17.80
C ASP A 741 -28.08 -41.04 17.62
N MET A 742 -27.54 -40.43 18.69
CA MET A 742 -26.20 -39.84 18.69
C MET A 742 -25.10 -40.88 18.47
N ASN A 743 -25.23 -42.08 19.04
CA ASN A 743 -24.28 -43.19 18.82
C ASN A 743 -24.31 -43.69 17.36
N GLN A 744 -25.50 -43.82 16.77
CA GLN A 744 -25.66 -44.20 15.37
C GLN A 744 -25.07 -43.13 14.43
N GLN A 745 -25.36 -41.85 14.67
CA GLN A 745 -24.78 -40.75 13.89
C GLN A 745 -23.26 -40.68 14.03
N GLN A 746 -22.73 -40.86 15.25
CA GLN A 746 -21.29 -40.88 15.48
C GLN A 746 -20.61 -42.04 14.74
N THR A 747 -21.22 -43.23 14.74
CA THR A 747 -20.73 -44.41 14.01
C THR A 747 -20.71 -44.14 12.51
N LYS A 748 -21.78 -43.55 11.97
CA LYS A 748 -21.86 -43.13 10.56
C LYS A 748 -20.75 -42.13 10.21
N MET A 749 -20.55 -41.09 11.02
CA MET A 749 -19.49 -40.09 10.79
C MET A 749 -18.09 -40.69 10.88
N ASN A 750 -17.85 -41.63 11.80
CA ASN A 750 -16.58 -42.37 11.86
C ASN A 750 -16.33 -43.19 10.58
N GLY A 751 -17.37 -43.81 10.03
CA GLY A 751 -17.32 -44.49 8.73
C GLY A 751 -16.90 -43.54 7.60
N ILE A 752 -17.55 -42.37 7.50
CA ILE A 752 -17.25 -41.34 6.50
C ILE A 752 -15.81 -40.84 6.65
N ILE A 753 -15.36 -40.52 7.87
CA ILE A 753 -13.98 -40.06 8.12
C ILE A 753 -12.97 -41.12 7.67
N LYS A 754 -13.21 -42.40 7.97
CA LYS A 754 -12.32 -43.50 7.57
C LYS A 754 -12.24 -43.64 6.06
N SER A 755 -13.39 -43.63 5.37
CA SER A 755 -13.46 -43.74 3.90
C SER A 755 -12.82 -42.52 3.20
N ALA A 756 -13.13 -41.30 3.65
CA ALA A 756 -12.54 -40.08 3.10
C ALA A 756 -11.01 -40.03 3.29
N THR A 757 -10.51 -40.44 4.46
CA THR A 757 -9.07 -40.48 4.74
C THR A 757 -8.35 -41.53 3.87
N ALA A 758 -8.98 -42.69 3.64
CA ALA A 758 -8.45 -43.70 2.74
C ALA A 758 -8.37 -43.18 1.29
N MET A 759 -9.43 -42.56 0.78
CA MET A 759 -9.45 -41.97 -0.56
C MET A 759 -8.44 -40.84 -0.73
N MET A 760 -8.27 -39.97 0.28
CA MET A 760 -7.24 -38.92 0.25
C MET A 760 -5.83 -39.50 0.19
N LYS A 761 -5.57 -40.59 0.91
CA LYS A 761 -4.26 -41.26 0.88
C LYS A 761 -3.98 -41.89 -0.48
N GLU A 762 -4.99 -42.51 -1.08
CA GLU A 762 -4.88 -43.13 -2.41
C GLU A 762 -4.72 -42.10 -3.53
N LEU A 763 -5.41 -40.97 -3.45
CA LEU A 763 -5.38 -39.90 -4.45
C LEU A 763 -4.28 -38.85 -4.22
N HIS A 764 -3.52 -38.97 -3.14
CA HIS A 764 -2.45 -38.04 -2.81
C HIS A 764 -1.53 -37.78 -4.03
N PRO A 765 -1.04 -36.54 -4.25
CA PRO A 765 -0.25 -36.20 -5.44
C PRO A 765 0.93 -37.12 -5.69
N THR A 766 1.55 -37.64 -4.63
CA THR A 766 2.70 -38.55 -4.65
C THR A 766 2.33 -40.05 -4.66
N SER A 767 1.06 -40.39 -4.79
CA SER A 767 0.59 -41.77 -4.83
C SER A 767 1.07 -42.48 -6.11
N HIS A 768 1.41 -43.76 -5.99
CA HIS A 768 1.86 -44.58 -7.11
C HIS A 768 0.85 -44.66 -8.27
N ILE A 769 -0.44 -44.42 -7.99
CA ILE A 769 -1.50 -44.38 -8.99
C ILE A 769 -1.17 -43.38 -10.10
N HIS A 770 -0.59 -42.23 -9.75
CA HIS A 770 -0.24 -41.19 -10.73
C HIS A 770 1.01 -41.54 -11.54
N ASN A 771 1.90 -42.37 -10.99
CA ASN A 771 3.12 -42.82 -11.67
C ASN A 771 2.85 -43.99 -12.63
N SER A 772 1.83 -44.80 -12.35
CA SER A 772 1.44 -45.96 -13.17
C SER A 772 0.92 -45.58 -14.57
N SER A 773 0.59 -44.30 -14.80
CA SER A 773 0.00 -43.79 -16.06
C SER A 773 -1.28 -44.52 -16.50
N ASP A 774 -1.96 -45.24 -15.61
CA ASP A 774 -3.19 -45.95 -15.91
C ASP A 774 -4.41 -45.01 -15.81
N THR A 775 -4.83 -44.52 -16.98
CA THR A 775 -6.03 -43.67 -17.12
C THR A 775 -7.30 -44.34 -16.60
N THR A 776 -7.42 -45.66 -16.71
CA THR A 776 -8.63 -46.40 -16.30
C THR A 776 -8.71 -46.52 -14.78
N LEU A 777 -7.57 -46.73 -14.13
CA LEU A 777 -7.48 -46.75 -12.67
C LEU A 777 -7.85 -45.39 -12.06
N LEU A 778 -7.34 -44.29 -12.64
CA LEU A 778 -7.65 -42.94 -12.19
C LEU A 778 -9.13 -42.59 -12.38
N LEU A 779 -9.72 -43.01 -13.50
CA LEU A 779 -11.15 -42.86 -13.79
C LEU A 779 -12.03 -43.64 -12.79
N ASN A 780 -11.65 -44.87 -12.48
CA ASN A 780 -12.34 -45.70 -11.49
C ASN A 780 -12.29 -45.05 -10.10
N LYS A 781 -11.15 -44.46 -9.72
CA LYS A 781 -11.03 -43.74 -8.45
C LYS A 781 -11.84 -42.45 -8.41
N ALA A 782 -11.87 -41.67 -9.50
CA ALA A 782 -12.73 -40.51 -9.61
C ALA A 782 -14.22 -40.88 -9.49
N THR A 783 -14.62 -42.02 -10.05
CA THR A 783 -15.99 -42.55 -9.95
C THR A 783 -16.31 -43.00 -8.52
N GLN A 784 -15.40 -43.71 -7.84
CA GLN A 784 -15.56 -44.07 -6.43
C GLN A 784 -15.73 -42.85 -5.53
N VAL A 785 -14.98 -41.78 -5.78
CA VAL A 785 -15.13 -40.51 -5.04
C VAL A 785 -16.48 -39.87 -5.32
N LYS A 786 -16.95 -39.88 -6.57
CA LYS A 786 -18.28 -39.37 -6.92
C LYS A 786 -19.37 -40.13 -6.17
N ASP A 787 -19.34 -41.45 -6.18
CA ASP A 787 -20.36 -42.29 -5.55
C ASP A 787 -20.35 -42.08 -4.03
N PHE A 788 -19.17 -42.03 -3.42
CA PHE A 788 -18.99 -41.68 -2.01
C PHE A 788 -19.56 -40.30 -1.67
N LEU A 789 -19.28 -39.29 -2.48
CA LEU A 789 -19.76 -37.94 -2.22
C LEU A 789 -21.28 -37.83 -2.42
N ASN A 790 -21.87 -38.58 -3.34
CA ASN A 790 -23.32 -38.66 -3.52
C ASN A 790 -24.01 -39.37 -2.34
N GLU A 791 -23.37 -40.38 -1.74
CA GLU A 791 -23.90 -41.06 -0.55
C GLU A 791 -23.84 -40.15 0.70
N VAL A 792 -22.83 -39.29 0.77
CA VAL A 792 -22.57 -38.44 1.96
C VAL A 792 -23.21 -37.06 1.87
N SER A 793 -23.38 -36.49 0.67
CA SER A 793 -23.72 -35.08 0.48
C SER A 793 -25.15 -34.89 -0.05
N GLY A 794 -26.00 -34.24 0.75
CA GLY A 794 -27.30 -33.68 0.29
C GLY A 794 -27.21 -32.23 -0.21
N GLU A 795 -26.01 -31.69 -0.41
CA GLU A 795 -25.79 -30.26 -0.69
C GLU A 795 -25.50 -29.96 -2.17
N SER A 796 -26.14 -28.91 -2.69
CA SER A 796 -26.04 -28.47 -4.08
C SER A 796 -24.68 -27.86 -4.47
N GLN A 797 -23.90 -27.35 -3.51
CA GLN A 797 -22.63 -26.66 -3.80
C GLN A 797 -21.49 -27.61 -4.18
N LEU A 798 -21.30 -28.71 -3.45
CA LEU A 798 -20.28 -29.73 -3.75
C LEU A 798 -20.55 -30.42 -5.09
N HIS A 799 -21.83 -30.55 -5.47
CA HIS A 799 -22.24 -31.18 -6.73
C HIS A 799 -21.64 -30.48 -7.96
N SER A 800 -21.60 -29.15 -7.96
CA SER A 800 -21.02 -28.37 -9.05
C SER A 800 -19.49 -28.56 -9.21
N GLU A 801 -18.77 -28.75 -8.10
CA GLU A 801 -17.32 -28.95 -8.10
C GLU A 801 -16.93 -30.37 -8.49
N ILE A 802 -17.73 -31.35 -8.04
CA ILE A 802 -17.62 -32.75 -8.44
C ILE A 802 -17.90 -32.90 -9.95
N GLU A 803 -18.94 -32.24 -10.48
CA GLU A 803 -19.21 -32.24 -11.91
C GLU A 803 -18.03 -31.65 -12.72
N MET A 804 -17.41 -30.58 -12.23
CA MET A 804 -16.24 -30.00 -12.87
C MET A 804 -15.06 -30.98 -12.90
N ALA A 805 -14.79 -31.68 -11.79
CA ALA A 805 -13.77 -32.73 -11.76
C ALA A 805 -14.09 -33.84 -12.77
N ILE A 806 -15.31 -34.34 -12.78
CA ILE A 806 -15.80 -35.43 -13.65
C ILE A 806 -15.73 -35.05 -15.14
N ARG A 807 -16.00 -33.79 -15.50
CA ARG A 807 -15.86 -33.29 -16.88
C ARG A 807 -14.40 -33.40 -17.35
N VAL A 808 -13.43 -33.12 -16.48
CA VAL A 808 -11.99 -33.26 -16.80
C VAL A 808 -11.62 -34.72 -17.05
N TYR A 809 -12.24 -35.66 -16.34
CA TYR A 809 -12.05 -37.11 -16.55
C TYR A 809 -12.85 -37.70 -17.72
N GLY A 810 -13.58 -36.88 -18.49
CA GLY A 810 -14.27 -37.33 -19.72
C GLY A 810 -15.52 -38.19 -19.48
N LEU A 811 -16.08 -38.18 -18.27
CA LEU A 811 -17.23 -39.01 -17.87
C LEU A 811 -18.61 -38.47 -18.34
N GLN A 812 -18.65 -37.31 -18.99
CA GLN A 812 -19.86 -36.79 -19.68
C GLN A 812 -19.64 -36.79 -21.20
N LYS A 813 -20.08 -37.85 -21.89
CA LYS A 813 -20.42 -37.76 -23.32
C LYS A 813 -21.90 -37.40 -23.44
N GLY A 814 -22.20 -36.10 -23.43
CA GLY A 814 -23.55 -35.57 -23.65
C GLY A 814 -23.62 -34.74 -24.94
N GLY A 815 -24.24 -35.29 -25.98
CA GLY A 815 -24.92 -34.55 -27.05
C GLY A 815 -24.05 -33.85 -28.10
N GLY A 816 -23.51 -34.59 -29.07
CA GLY A 816 -23.10 -34.00 -30.34
C GLY A 816 -24.30 -33.36 -31.04
N LYS A 817 -24.33 -32.03 -31.15
CA LYS A 817 -25.30 -31.31 -32.00
C LYS A 817 -25.13 -31.82 -33.44
N LYS A 818 -26.16 -32.46 -33.99
CA LYS A 818 -26.22 -32.78 -35.42
C LYS A 818 -26.03 -31.48 -36.21
N LYS A 819 -25.10 -31.49 -37.18
CA LYS A 819 -24.94 -30.38 -38.13
C LYS A 819 -26.26 -30.12 -38.86
N PRO A 820 -26.71 -28.88 -39.03
CA PRO A 820 -27.85 -28.59 -39.89
C PRO A 820 -27.46 -28.90 -41.33
N ILE A 821 -28.29 -29.72 -41.99
CA ILE A 821 -28.22 -29.97 -43.43
C ILE A 821 -28.80 -28.73 -44.10
N LEU A 822 -28.03 -28.13 -45.01
CA LEU A 822 -28.43 -27.01 -45.83
C LEU A 822 -29.55 -27.49 -46.77
N ASN A 823 -30.76 -26.95 -46.62
CA ASN A 823 -31.87 -27.22 -47.51
C ASN A 823 -31.67 -26.36 -48.77
N THR A 824 -31.40 -26.98 -49.92
CA THR A 824 -31.11 -26.31 -51.19
C THR A 824 -32.25 -26.43 -52.20
N GLU A 825 -33.51 -26.41 -51.75
CA GLU A 825 -34.67 -26.55 -52.65
C GLU A 825 -35.54 -25.30 -52.81
N ASP A 826 -35.12 -24.12 -52.32
CA ASP A 826 -35.78 -22.86 -52.66
C ASP A 826 -34.77 -21.78 -53.09
N LEU A 827 -34.16 -22.00 -54.26
CA LEU A 827 -33.53 -20.94 -55.08
C LEU A 827 -34.10 -20.97 -56.50
#